data_AF-A0A1H4W138-F1
#
_entry.id   AF-A0A1H4W138-F1
#
_cell.length_a   1.000
_cell.length_b   1.000
_cell.length_c   1.000
_cell.angle_alpha   90.00
_cell.angle_beta   90.00
_cell.angle_gamma   90.00
#
_symmetry.space_group_name_H-M   'P 1'
#
loop_
_entity.id
_entity.type
_entity.pdbx_description
1 polymer ?
#
loop_
_entity_poly.entity_id
_entity_poly.type
_entity_poly.pdbx_seq_one_letter_code
_entity_poly.pdbx_strand_id
1 'polypeptide(L)'
;MRKVKLTLVLLTIIFTNLMYAQEGMTPREKKLIIEKYKKNNKNHQFKKSELDVIYNYLKNQDTKTIDEACTENNKRAFKKESKQEKKRNSAQNNTLNASPISLPTNAKFPGEFEEIQGVFVCYPYEDNALMLSEFSNGDPSYSKFFRELIDGIQEAGVKVYINVRSQADTTLLIRHFQDKGTPLYNYDFLINPTDSFWTRDFGPINFYYGANDEIGWVDLNYGGRRKDDALTPIWAEHFDISHTYMPLLFEGGNTIMNGYQSLTTSDKIYTNNSEHSKAYIDETFKSAFNLNDLHVLEALKYDGWTGHVDLYIDMINENRYVYTKQPAEMGNIPDYTDYQTILDNVAYLSTQESPGGVNKPYLFDTVPFPTKDDGSQYDDPWDIHWSSRTFSNHLIINKTIIQPVFNNGQTGDIAGDQAALEIIRKSYPGYKIIPIDSRALIGTGGSIHCVTKEFHAENPVRFKHYPYYGKIDNCQSNYTVDVVVTNKSGINKASLFSRIKGSSSWNLTNMIKGENNHWTADITTSSGSNQVMEYYISATSNNNKTMIHPMTGDQGGAFTFWCTSQTDTEAPTAPTNLTASNITQTTVDLSWTSSTDNIEVTGYEIYQGSTLIASTSSGTTHLVTGLTANTSYIFYVKAKDAAGNISVSSNEINVTTLADTTNPNDCSNIPNYQGSANYSNGDRIVYQNQVYERINNQWVYQFDCDATPADTQAPTAPSDLTALNITQTSADLTWNPSTDNVAVTEYEVYQENTLIGSTSSLTSFSVSNLTENTTYSFSVYAKDAAGNTSIVSNIVTVKTLANTTNPNDCANIPSYQDGVAYNNGDRIVYNNKVYEMINGQWAHQFDCNSIPADTEAPSTPSNLTYENVTETSVDLNWTESTDNIAVVAYDIYQGSSLIGSTSPTTTFNVSDLTENTTYSFFVQARDEEGNTSSSSNVISVETLTTVTNPNDCSLIPNYQNGVAYNNGDRIVYNNKVYEMANGQWSFLFDCNTTADTQAPTAPSNLSAYNITETTLELSWNVSNDNVLVTAYDIYQGNTLIGRTSLGTSTVFNVTNLTENTSYSYTVYAKDEAGNVSSASNTITVTTISAADPNDCSNIPNYQNNVAYSNGDRIVYYSQAYEMINGQWTYLFDCSSSYRISAAETTSKTIVYPNPVESNFSITSDISIKGATYVIFDGNGRKLKTGQYESNINVQELNLISGTTYYIKFYLNDGVIEKKFIKK
;
A
#
# COMPACT_ATOMS: atom_id res chain seq x y z
N MET A 1 52.76 2.39 34.74
CA MET A 1 52.07 3.66 35.09
C MET A 1 50.70 3.87 34.44
N ARG A 2 50.27 3.06 33.45
CA ARG A 2 48.90 3.11 32.88
C ARG A 2 47.80 2.36 33.66
N LYS A 3 48.14 1.56 34.68
CA LYS A 3 47.15 0.81 35.51
C LYS A 3 46.74 1.47 36.84
N VAL A 4 47.30 2.61 37.22
CA VAL A 4 46.99 3.27 38.52
C VAL A 4 46.04 4.47 38.37
N LYS A 5 45.92 5.08 37.19
CA LYS A 5 44.95 6.18 36.94
C LYS A 5 43.51 5.69 36.73
N LEU A 6 43.32 4.47 36.21
CA LEU A 6 41.98 3.93 35.93
C LEU A 6 41.19 3.61 37.22
N THR A 7 41.89 3.17 38.28
CA THR A 7 41.27 2.80 39.56
C THR A 7 40.84 4.03 40.38
N LEU A 8 41.52 5.17 40.24
CA LEU A 8 41.17 6.41 40.95
C LEU A 8 39.95 7.12 40.33
N VAL A 9 39.79 7.01 39.01
CA VAL A 9 38.62 7.56 38.28
C VAL A 9 37.37 6.73 38.57
N LEU A 10 37.47 5.40 38.62
CA LEU A 10 36.34 4.52 38.99
C LEU A 10 35.86 4.76 40.44
N LEU A 11 36.80 4.95 41.39
CA LEU A 11 36.46 5.23 42.80
C LEU A 11 35.82 6.62 43.00
N THR A 12 36.16 7.62 42.17
CA THR A 12 35.56 8.96 42.25
C THR A 12 34.15 8.97 41.66
N ILE A 13 33.91 8.22 40.57
CA ILE A 13 32.59 8.05 39.95
C ILE A 13 31.63 7.30 40.88
N ILE A 14 32.11 6.27 41.59
CA ILE A 14 31.32 5.52 42.58
C ILE A 14 31.02 6.38 43.82
N PHE A 15 31.94 7.25 44.27
CA PHE A 15 31.73 8.13 45.42
C PHE A 15 30.71 9.24 45.17
N THR A 16 30.61 9.76 43.94
CA THR A 16 29.63 10.80 43.59
C THR A 16 28.20 10.25 43.52
N ASN A 17 28.04 9.01 43.05
CA ASN A 17 26.74 8.34 42.98
C ASN A 17 26.22 7.88 44.37
N LEU A 18 27.11 7.58 45.32
CA LEU A 18 26.75 7.22 46.71
C LEU A 18 26.25 8.39 47.58
N MET A 19 26.47 9.65 47.16
CA MET A 19 25.96 10.83 47.89
C MET A 19 24.50 11.18 47.54
N TYR A 20 23.96 10.64 46.44
CA TYR A 20 22.64 11.00 45.91
C TYR A 20 21.55 9.93 46.06
N ALA A 21 21.88 8.70 46.46
CA ALA A 21 20.86 7.68 46.76
C ALA A 21 20.48 7.70 48.24
N GLN A 22 19.20 7.98 48.53
CA GLN A 22 18.60 7.86 49.84
C GLN A 22 18.07 6.43 50.02
N GLU A 23 18.84 5.56 50.68
CA GLU A 23 18.37 4.67 51.76
C GLU A 23 19.50 3.74 52.22
N GLY A 24 19.60 3.50 53.53
CA GLY A 24 20.49 2.47 54.10
C GLY A 24 21.68 2.91 54.97
N MET A 25 21.94 4.20 55.21
CA MET A 25 22.97 4.66 56.18
C MET A 25 22.40 5.62 57.22
N THR A 26 22.74 5.42 58.49
CA THR A 26 22.31 6.34 59.55
C THR A 26 23.01 7.71 59.41
N PRO A 27 22.38 8.81 59.85
CA PRO A 27 22.98 10.15 59.80
C PRO A 27 24.35 10.25 60.50
N ARG A 28 24.58 9.40 61.52
CA ARG A 28 25.84 9.33 62.27
C ARG A 28 26.98 8.68 61.47
N GLU A 29 26.66 7.70 60.62
CA GLU A 29 27.61 7.02 59.73
C GLU A 29 27.98 7.88 58.53
N LYS A 30 26.99 8.56 57.92
CA LYS A 30 27.23 9.59 56.90
C LYS A 30 28.18 10.68 57.40
N LYS A 31 27.98 11.17 58.63
CA LYS A 31 28.83 12.22 59.24
C LYS A 31 30.27 11.73 59.51
N LEU A 32 30.47 10.49 59.96
CA LEU A 32 31.78 9.92 60.25
C LEU A 32 32.63 9.68 58.98
N ILE A 33 31.98 9.32 57.87
CA ILE A 33 32.62 9.10 56.56
C ILE A 33 32.97 10.44 55.90
N ILE A 34 32.07 11.42 55.97
CA ILE A 34 32.27 12.78 55.44
C ILE A 34 33.39 13.51 56.18
N GLU A 35 33.48 13.41 57.51
CA GLU A 35 34.56 14.04 58.28
C GLU A 35 35.94 13.41 58.03
N LYS A 36 36.00 12.11 57.71
CA LYS A 36 37.27 11.43 57.37
C LYS A 36 37.72 11.68 55.93
N TYR A 37 36.78 11.79 54.99
CA TYR A 37 37.08 12.09 53.57
C TYR A 37 37.53 13.55 53.37
N LYS A 38 36.97 14.49 54.14
CA LYS A 38 37.36 15.90 54.10
C LYS A 38 38.75 16.18 54.67
N LYS A 39 39.36 15.24 55.42
CA LYS A 39 40.54 15.55 56.23
C LYS A 39 41.90 15.17 55.66
N ASN A 40 42.06 14.42 54.57
CA ASN A 40 43.37 14.37 53.90
C ASN A 40 43.40 13.69 52.52
N ASN A 41 44.03 14.40 51.60
CA ASN A 41 44.41 13.95 50.27
C ASN A 41 45.65 13.05 50.37
N LYS A 42 45.59 11.87 49.73
CA LYS A 42 46.67 10.90 49.45
C LYS A 42 47.04 9.91 50.58
N ASN A 43 46.87 8.61 50.26
CA ASN A 43 47.43 7.41 50.90
C ASN A 43 46.67 6.77 52.08
N HIS A 44 45.42 6.37 51.90
CA HIS A 44 44.81 5.34 52.76
C HIS A 44 44.50 4.06 51.98
N GLN A 45 44.93 2.91 52.51
CA GLN A 45 44.48 1.59 52.09
C GLN A 45 43.43 1.11 53.09
N PHE A 46 42.25 0.74 52.59
CA PHE A 46 41.14 0.23 53.40
C PHE A 46 41.54 -1.04 54.15
N LYS A 47 41.16 -1.13 55.44
CA LYS A 47 41.36 -2.36 56.22
C LYS A 47 40.36 -3.42 55.75
N LYS A 48 40.73 -4.69 55.88
CA LYS A 48 39.90 -5.84 55.44
C LYS A 48 38.49 -5.80 56.06
N SER A 49 38.36 -5.40 57.33
CA SER A 49 37.08 -5.22 58.00
C SER A 49 36.18 -4.13 57.40
N GLU A 50 36.76 -3.12 56.74
CA GLU A 50 36.01 -2.04 56.08
C GLU A 50 35.58 -2.46 54.66
N LEU A 51 36.43 -3.23 53.98
CA LEU A 51 36.08 -3.91 52.72
C LEU A 51 35.01 -4.98 52.93
N ASP A 52 35.01 -5.68 54.06
CA ASP A 52 34.00 -6.69 54.39
C ASP A 52 32.62 -6.06 54.67
N VAL A 53 32.57 -4.84 55.21
CA VAL A 53 31.30 -4.10 55.41
C VAL A 53 30.76 -3.58 54.08
N ILE A 54 31.61 -3.03 53.22
CA ILE A 54 31.23 -2.59 51.87
C ILE A 54 30.84 -3.79 50.99
N TYR A 55 31.57 -4.91 51.09
CA TYR A 55 31.26 -6.16 50.40
C TYR A 55 29.93 -6.76 50.87
N ASN A 56 29.64 -6.76 52.18
CA ASN A 56 28.37 -7.25 52.70
C ASN A 56 27.19 -6.31 52.42
N TYR A 57 27.41 -5.00 52.34
CA TYR A 57 26.39 -4.02 51.94
C TYR A 57 26.05 -4.14 50.44
N LEU A 58 27.07 -4.24 49.57
CA LEU A 58 26.88 -4.47 48.12
C LEU A 58 26.29 -5.86 47.83
N LYS A 59 26.63 -6.87 48.63
CA LYS A 59 26.04 -8.22 48.54
C LYS A 59 24.55 -8.27 48.90
N ASN A 60 24.04 -7.27 49.63
CA ASN A 60 22.64 -7.22 50.07
C ASN A 60 21.77 -6.20 49.30
N GLN A 61 22.35 -5.36 48.43
CA GLN A 61 21.63 -4.34 47.63
C GLN A 61 21.55 -4.70 46.14
N ASP A 62 22.24 -5.74 45.69
CA ASP A 62 22.14 -6.20 44.33
C ASP A 62 20.96 -7.17 44.20
N THR A 63 20.12 -6.86 43.21
CA THR A 63 19.06 -7.57 42.49
C THR A 63 19.21 -9.08 42.29
N LYS A 64 20.16 -9.75 42.94
CA LYS A 64 20.42 -11.17 42.83
C LYS A 64 19.31 -12.09 43.34
N THR A 65 18.41 -11.73 44.25
CA THR A 65 17.37 -12.72 44.62
C THR A 65 16.27 -12.83 43.56
N ILE A 66 15.96 -11.73 42.86
CA ILE A 66 15.00 -11.71 41.75
C ILE A 66 15.71 -12.03 40.45
N ASP A 67 16.95 -11.60 40.26
CA ASP A 67 17.72 -11.83 39.04
C ASP A 67 18.58 -13.10 39.09
N GLU A 68 18.87 -13.71 40.25
CA GLU A 68 19.27 -15.14 40.32
C GLU A 68 18.06 -16.05 40.38
N ALA A 69 16.87 -15.60 40.81
CA ALA A 69 15.64 -16.36 40.55
C ALA A 69 15.23 -16.25 39.08
N CYS A 70 15.47 -15.13 38.40
CA CYS A 70 15.21 -14.92 36.98
C CYS A 70 16.36 -15.47 36.13
N THR A 71 17.61 -15.42 36.56
CA THR A 71 18.76 -16.06 35.89
C THR A 71 18.89 -17.53 36.25
N GLU A 72 18.46 -18.02 37.42
CA GLU A 72 18.24 -19.46 37.64
C GLU A 72 16.94 -19.93 37.03
N ASN A 73 15.85 -19.15 36.96
CA ASN A 73 14.66 -19.54 36.19
C ASN A 73 14.93 -19.47 34.71
N ASN A 74 15.79 -18.57 34.22
CA ASN A 74 16.25 -18.49 32.84
C ASN A 74 17.36 -19.50 32.59
N LYS A 75 18.21 -19.88 33.55
CA LYS A 75 19.15 -21.03 33.39
C LYS A 75 18.47 -22.37 33.61
N ARG A 76 17.38 -22.45 34.37
CA ARG A 76 16.50 -23.62 34.53
C ARG A 76 15.49 -23.67 33.39
N ALA A 77 15.10 -22.54 32.78
CA ALA A 77 14.34 -22.44 31.55
C ALA A 77 15.25 -22.73 30.37
N PHE A 78 16.45 -22.18 30.23
CA PHE A 78 17.46 -22.63 29.25
C PHE A 78 17.99 -24.04 29.49
N LYS A 79 17.98 -24.58 30.72
CA LYS A 79 18.25 -26.03 30.97
C LYS A 79 17.01 -26.89 30.80
N LYS A 80 15.79 -26.38 31.02
CA LYS A 80 14.52 -27.05 30.70
C LYS A 80 14.26 -26.99 29.21
N GLU A 81 14.66 -25.94 28.51
CA GLU A 81 14.67 -25.69 27.08
C GLU A 81 15.79 -26.50 26.50
N SER A 82 17.06 -26.43 26.90
CA SER A 82 18.06 -27.37 26.35
C SER A 82 17.81 -28.84 26.70
N LYS A 83 17.07 -29.18 27.78
CA LYS A 83 16.53 -30.53 28.02
C LYS A 83 15.23 -30.82 27.26
N GLN A 84 14.37 -29.84 27.05
CA GLN A 84 13.17 -29.89 26.20
C GLN A 84 13.57 -29.85 24.74
N GLU A 85 14.74 -29.36 24.38
CA GLU A 85 15.36 -29.18 23.07
C GLU A 85 16.18 -30.43 22.80
N LYS A 86 16.80 -31.05 23.81
CA LYS A 86 17.23 -32.46 23.72
C LYS A 86 16.05 -33.44 23.68
N LYS A 87 14.94 -33.15 24.37
CA LYS A 87 13.68 -33.90 24.23
C LYS A 87 12.96 -33.59 22.91
N ARG A 88 13.01 -32.35 22.39
CA ARG A 88 12.46 -31.89 21.09
C ARG A 88 13.33 -32.45 19.98
N ASN A 89 14.65 -32.47 20.08
CA ASN A 89 15.54 -33.21 19.17
C ASN A 89 15.33 -34.73 19.25
N SER A 90 14.97 -35.30 20.42
CA SER A 90 14.56 -36.71 20.51
C SER A 90 13.14 -36.98 20.02
N ALA A 91 12.25 -35.99 20.08
CA ALA A 91 10.89 -36.04 19.55
C ALA A 91 10.89 -35.82 18.03
N GLN A 92 11.75 -34.94 17.52
CA GLN A 92 12.01 -34.64 16.11
C GLN A 92 12.72 -35.81 15.41
N ASN A 93 13.65 -36.49 16.11
CA ASN A 93 14.18 -37.79 15.65
C ASN A 93 13.15 -38.94 15.73
N ASN A 94 12.07 -38.78 16.51
CA ASN A 94 10.96 -39.74 16.57
C ASN A 94 9.79 -39.39 15.63
N THR A 95 9.59 -38.13 15.23
CA THR A 95 8.56 -37.71 14.27
C THR A 95 9.01 -37.88 12.82
N LEU A 96 10.31 -37.84 12.53
CA LEU A 96 10.85 -38.27 11.23
C LEU A 96 10.65 -39.77 10.94
N ASN A 97 10.20 -40.55 11.93
CA ASN A 97 9.83 -41.97 11.79
C ASN A 97 8.37 -42.26 12.19
N ALA A 98 7.55 -41.24 12.43
CA ALA A 98 6.13 -41.45 12.70
C ALA A 98 5.43 -41.73 11.36
N SER A 99 4.77 -42.87 11.24
CA SER A 99 3.79 -43.05 10.17
C SER A 99 2.80 -41.88 10.21
N PRO A 100 2.42 -41.29 9.07
CA PRO A 100 1.49 -40.18 9.04
C PRO A 100 0.24 -40.56 9.83
N ILE A 101 -0.22 -39.67 10.72
CA ILE A 101 -1.57 -39.80 11.27
C ILE A 101 -2.48 -39.71 10.04
N SER A 102 -3.11 -40.84 9.68
CA SER A 102 -4.03 -40.88 8.55
C SER A 102 -5.07 -39.80 8.74
N LEU A 103 -5.13 -38.87 7.78
CA LEU A 103 -6.17 -37.86 7.74
C LEU A 103 -7.54 -38.57 7.86
N PRO A 104 -8.47 -38.06 8.69
CA PRO A 104 -9.81 -38.61 8.76
C PRO A 104 -10.46 -38.63 7.37
N THR A 105 -11.12 -39.72 6.99
CA THR A 105 -11.72 -39.87 5.65
C THR A 105 -12.83 -38.84 5.37
N ASN A 106 -13.40 -38.23 6.41
CA ASN A 106 -14.38 -37.18 6.32
C ASN A 106 -13.80 -35.76 6.44
N ALA A 107 -12.48 -35.60 6.37
CA ALA A 107 -11.83 -34.30 6.44
C ALA A 107 -12.28 -33.39 5.28
N LYS A 108 -12.51 -32.11 5.57
CA LYS A 108 -12.89 -31.10 4.59
C LYS A 108 -12.09 -29.82 4.82
N PHE A 109 -11.43 -29.36 3.77
CA PHE A 109 -10.62 -28.14 3.80
C PHE A 109 -11.50 -26.95 3.40
N PRO A 110 -11.67 -25.94 4.27
CA PRO A 110 -12.36 -24.71 3.91
C PRO A 110 -11.56 -23.87 2.91
N GLY A 111 -12.25 -23.04 2.14
CA GLY A 111 -11.62 -21.92 1.42
C GLY A 111 -11.51 -20.69 2.29
N GLU A 112 -10.57 -19.78 1.99
CA GLU A 112 -10.34 -18.55 2.77
C GLU A 112 -11.57 -17.65 2.85
N PHE A 113 -12.46 -17.70 1.84
CA PHE A 113 -13.74 -17.01 1.82
C PHE A 113 -14.78 -17.57 2.80
N GLU A 114 -14.50 -18.67 3.52
CA GLU A 114 -15.37 -19.16 4.59
C GLU A 114 -15.18 -18.35 5.88
N GLU A 115 -16.00 -18.61 6.89
CA GLU A 115 -15.98 -17.82 8.12
C GLU A 115 -14.67 -18.01 8.92
N ILE A 116 -14.08 -16.89 9.31
CA ILE A 116 -12.79 -16.82 10.02
C ILE A 116 -13.03 -16.30 11.44
N GLN A 117 -12.44 -16.97 12.43
CA GLN A 117 -12.47 -16.58 13.85
C GLN A 117 -11.20 -15.86 14.31
N GLY A 118 -10.11 -15.98 13.56
CA GLY A 118 -8.89 -15.21 13.81
C GLY A 118 -7.84 -15.34 12.74
N VAL A 119 -6.77 -14.57 12.86
CA VAL A 119 -5.65 -14.54 11.91
C VAL A 119 -4.32 -14.58 12.67
N PHE A 120 -3.41 -15.43 12.23
CA PHE A 120 -2.05 -15.52 12.73
C PHE A 120 -1.12 -14.56 11.97
N VAL A 121 -0.26 -13.86 12.73
CA VAL A 121 0.77 -12.96 12.20
C VAL A 121 2.06 -13.17 12.98
N CYS A 122 3.17 -13.45 12.30
CA CYS A 122 4.51 -13.46 12.88
C CYS A 122 5.17 -12.08 12.77
N TYR A 123 5.46 -11.43 13.90
CA TYR A 123 6.01 -10.08 13.90
C TYR A 123 7.52 -10.08 13.58
N PRO A 124 8.03 -9.18 12.71
CA PRO A 124 9.44 -9.17 12.27
C PRO A 124 10.42 -8.68 13.36
N TYR A 125 11.66 -9.16 13.33
CA TYR A 125 12.73 -8.75 14.25
C TYR A 125 14.13 -8.82 13.64
N GLU A 126 15.05 -7.94 14.08
CA GLU A 126 16.44 -7.85 13.60
C GLU A 126 17.44 -7.92 14.77
N ASP A 127 18.62 -8.53 14.58
CA ASP A 127 19.74 -8.56 15.55
C ASP A 127 19.37 -8.92 17.00
N ASN A 128 18.29 -9.69 17.19
CA ASN A 128 17.70 -10.09 18.46
C ASN A 128 16.84 -9.02 19.17
N ALA A 129 16.34 -8.00 18.48
CA ALA A 129 15.43 -6.98 19.00
C ALA A 129 14.19 -6.82 18.11
N LEU A 130 13.04 -6.48 18.72
CA LEU A 130 11.82 -6.21 17.98
C LEU A 130 11.97 -4.94 17.14
N MET A 131 11.50 -5.01 15.89
CA MET A 131 11.51 -3.89 14.97
C MET A 131 10.42 -2.89 15.37
N LEU A 132 10.81 -1.78 16.00
CA LEU A 132 9.90 -0.70 16.43
C LEU A 132 10.17 0.65 15.76
N SER A 133 11.37 0.88 15.23
CA SER A 133 11.72 2.17 14.63
C SER A 133 10.94 2.42 13.34
N GLU A 134 10.46 3.65 13.18
CA GLU A 134 9.93 4.19 11.94
C GLU A 134 11.04 4.97 11.23
N PHE A 135 11.03 4.99 9.89
CA PHE A 135 11.93 5.85 9.15
C PHE A 135 11.41 7.30 9.21
N SER A 136 12.30 8.26 9.45
CA SER A 136 11.95 9.68 9.59
C SER A 136 11.70 10.41 8.26
N ASN A 137 11.71 9.69 7.14
CA ASN A 137 11.70 10.24 5.78
C ASN A 137 10.39 9.97 5.01
N GLY A 138 9.40 9.34 5.64
CA GLY A 138 8.14 8.98 4.98
C GLY A 138 8.15 7.64 4.24
N ASP A 139 9.27 6.89 4.22
CA ASP A 139 9.31 5.54 3.66
C ASP A 139 8.63 4.54 4.60
N PRO A 140 7.88 3.55 4.06
CA PRO A 140 7.19 2.56 4.87
C PRO A 140 8.21 1.61 5.50
N SER A 141 8.18 1.49 6.84
CA SER A 141 8.97 0.50 7.57
C SER A 141 8.18 -0.80 7.75
N TYR A 142 8.88 -1.94 7.80
CA TYR A 142 8.26 -3.22 8.21
C TYR A 142 7.47 -3.09 9.50
N SER A 143 8.03 -2.34 10.46
CA SER A 143 7.38 -2.13 11.77
C SER A 143 6.04 -1.42 11.63
N LYS A 144 5.92 -0.42 10.74
CA LYS A 144 4.66 0.29 10.48
C LYS A 144 3.66 -0.62 9.77
N PHE A 145 4.08 -1.27 8.69
CA PHE A 145 3.23 -2.18 7.91
C PHE A 145 2.59 -3.27 8.79
N PHE A 146 3.37 -3.97 9.62
CA PHE A 146 2.84 -5.03 10.47
C PHE A 146 1.88 -4.51 11.55
N ARG A 147 2.05 -3.28 12.05
CA ARG A 147 1.12 -2.68 13.00
C ARG A 147 -0.20 -2.30 12.33
N GLU A 148 -0.14 -1.66 11.16
CA GLU A 148 -1.34 -1.34 10.36
C GLU A 148 -2.08 -2.61 9.94
N LEU A 149 -1.36 -3.68 9.59
CA LEU A 149 -1.94 -4.99 9.29
C LEU A 149 -2.68 -5.57 10.49
N ILE A 150 -2.07 -5.56 11.67
CA ILE A 150 -2.69 -6.05 12.90
C ILE A 150 -3.93 -5.21 13.27
N ASP A 151 -3.87 -3.90 13.09
CA ASP A 151 -5.01 -3.00 13.32
C ASP A 151 -6.14 -3.26 12.31
N GLY A 152 -5.83 -3.49 11.03
CA GLY A 152 -6.81 -3.85 10.00
C GLY A 152 -7.51 -5.18 10.27
N ILE A 153 -6.77 -6.21 10.73
CA ILE A 153 -7.35 -7.51 11.13
C ILE A 153 -8.27 -7.32 12.36
N GLN A 154 -7.83 -6.53 13.33
CA GLN A 154 -8.63 -6.19 14.51
C GLN A 154 -9.93 -5.47 14.13
N GLU A 155 -9.85 -4.52 13.19
CA GLU A 155 -11.00 -3.79 12.66
C GLU A 155 -11.98 -4.69 11.89
N ALA A 156 -11.50 -5.79 11.30
CA ALA A 156 -12.34 -6.83 10.70
C ALA A 156 -13.12 -7.66 11.75
N GLY A 157 -12.85 -7.47 13.05
CA GLY A 157 -13.65 -8.01 14.14
C GLY A 157 -13.32 -9.45 14.53
N VAL A 158 -12.11 -9.93 14.22
CA VAL A 158 -11.65 -11.29 14.57
C VAL A 158 -10.46 -11.25 15.53
N LYS A 159 -10.11 -12.39 16.13
CA LYS A 159 -8.91 -12.50 16.97
C LYS A 159 -7.63 -12.32 16.14
N VAL A 160 -6.65 -11.62 16.68
CA VAL A 160 -5.30 -11.54 16.09
C VAL A 160 -4.32 -12.31 16.96
N TYR A 161 -3.78 -13.39 16.42
CA TYR A 161 -2.78 -14.22 17.06
C TYR A 161 -1.39 -13.76 16.64
N ILE A 162 -0.74 -12.99 17.51
CA ILE A 162 0.54 -12.36 17.21
C ILE A 162 1.67 -13.23 17.77
N ASN A 163 2.40 -13.89 16.88
CA ASN A 163 3.58 -14.63 17.27
C ASN A 163 4.79 -13.70 17.38
N VAL A 164 5.39 -13.67 18.56
CA VAL A 164 6.58 -12.88 18.89
C VAL A 164 7.68 -13.76 19.45
N ARG A 165 8.90 -13.24 19.45
CA ARG A 165 10.07 -13.99 19.89
C ARG A 165 10.16 -14.14 21.41
N SER A 166 9.75 -13.13 22.18
CA SER A 166 9.92 -13.10 23.63
C SER A 166 8.77 -12.42 24.37
N GLN A 167 8.69 -12.64 25.68
CA GLN A 167 7.70 -11.95 26.53
C GLN A 167 7.92 -10.43 26.59
N ALA A 168 9.14 -9.94 26.38
CA ALA A 168 9.41 -8.50 26.39
C ALA A 168 8.76 -7.79 25.18
N ASP A 169 8.74 -8.49 24.05
CA ASP A 169 8.18 -8.02 22.79
C ASP A 169 6.66 -7.77 22.88
N THR A 170 5.94 -8.62 23.61
CA THR A 170 4.50 -8.44 23.86
C THR A 170 4.22 -7.12 24.59
N THR A 171 5.08 -6.74 25.54
CA THR A 171 4.90 -5.50 26.32
C THR A 171 5.01 -4.27 25.44
N LEU A 172 5.91 -4.31 24.43
CA LEU A 172 6.12 -3.21 23.50
C LEU A 172 4.94 -3.04 22.54
N LEU A 173 4.39 -4.15 22.03
CA LEU A 173 3.23 -4.13 21.16
C LEU A 173 1.95 -3.77 21.91
N ILE A 174 1.76 -4.29 23.12
CA ILE A 174 0.63 -3.91 24.00
C ILE A 174 0.64 -2.40 24.25
N ARG A 175 1.81 -1.83 24.58
CA ARG A 175 1.94 -0.39 24.78
C ARG A 175 1.54 0.39 23.53
N HIS A 176 1.99 -0.04 22.35
CA HIS A 176 1.59 0.59 21.09
C HIS A 176 0.08 0.56 20.87
N PHE A 177 -0.56 -0.60 21.04
CA PHE A 177 -2.02 -0.71 20.88
C PHE A 177 -2.78 0.11 21.93
N GLN A 178 -2.28 0.19 23.16
CA GLN A 178 -2.84 1.04 24.21
C GLN A 178 -2.72 2.53 23.87
N ASP A 179 -1.57 2.97 23.35
CA ASP A 179 -1.33 4.36 22.96
C ASP A 179 -2.27 4.80 21.79
N LYS A 180 -2.72 3.84 20.96
CA LYS A 180 -3.70 4.05 19.89
C LYS A 180 -5.17 3.93 20.35
N GLY A 181 -5.42 3.55 21.59
CA GLY A 181 -6.76 3.31 22.12
C GLY A 181 -7.40 2.02 21.63
N THR A 182 -6.61 1.08 21.07
CA THR A 182 -7.14 -0.15 20.51
C THR A 182 -7.48 -1.17 21.61
N PRO A 183 -8.68 -1.78 21.61
CA PRO A 183 -9.05 -2.72 22.67
C PRO A 183 -8.18 -3.98 22.67
N LEU A 184 -7.57 -4.29 23.81
CA LEU A 184 -6.59 -5.39 23.90
C LEU A 184 -7.18 -6.80 23.91
N TYR A 185 -8.50 -6.94 24.11
CA TYR A 185 -9.12 -8.25 24.35
C TYR A 185 -9.12 -9.18 23.11
N ASN A 186 -8.85 -8.64 21.93
CA ASN A 186 -8.78 -9.39 20.68
C ASN A 186 -7.36 -9.81 20.27
N TYR A 187 -6.33 -9.41 21.02
CA TYR A 187 -4.95 -9.82 20.76
C TYR A 187 -4.57 -11.00 21.65
N ASP A 188 -4.04 -12.05 21.05
CA ASP A 188 -3.45 -13.18 21.76
C ASP A 188 -1.98 -13.35 21.32
N PHE A 189 -1.05 -13.33 22.27
CA PHE A 189 0.38 -13.40 21.98
C PHE A 189 0.91 -14.84 22.10
N LEU A 190 1.53 -15.31 21.03
CA LEU A 190 2.23 -16.60 20.98
C LEU A 190 3.73 -16.32 21.09
N ILE A 191 4.42 -16.91 22.07
CA ILE A 191 5.83 -16.59 22.35
C ILE A 191 6.72 -17.70 21.81
N ASN A 192 7.08 -17.60 20.53
CA ASN A 192 7.93 -18.57 19.86
C ASN A 192 8.90 -17.86 18.89
N PRO A 193 10.22 -18.12 18.97
CA PRO A 193 11.17 -17.59 18.00
C PRO A 193 10.91 -18.20 16.62
N THR A 194 10.94 -17.38 15.57
CA THR A 194 10.80 -17.81 14.16
C THR A 194 12.12 -17.70 13.41
N ASP A 195 12.20 -18.14 12.16
CA ASP A 195 13.27 -17.79 11.23
C ASP A 195 12.82 -16.68 10.27
N SER A 196 11.50 -16.56 10.03
CA SER A 196 10.92 -15.52 9.17
C SER A 196 9.53 -15.06 9.64
N PHE A 197 8.89 -14.19 8.85
CA PHE A 197 7.54 -13.65 9.10
C PHE A 197 6.50 -14.16 8.08
N TRP A 198 6.87 -15.11 7.22
CA TRP A 198 6.04 -15.68 6.14
C TRP A 198 5.01 -16.68 6.68
N THR A 199 4.13 -16.22 7.58
CA THR A 199 3.16 -17.04 8.31
C THR A 199 2.26 -17.85 7.37
N ARG A 200 2.00 -17.34 6.15
CA ARG A 200 1.23 -18.06 5.13
C ARG A 200 1.88 -19.38 4.75
N ASP A 201 3.21 -19.40 4.65
CA ASP A 201 3.95 -20.49 4.03
C ASP A 201 4.15 -21.69 4.97
N PHE A 202 4.45 -21.42 6.25
CA PHE A 202 4.68 -22.47 7.25
C PHE A 202 3.52 -22.67 8.23
N GLY A 203 2.55 -21.74 8.25
CA GLY A 203 1.40 -21.80 9.15
C GLY A 203 0.48 -22.99 8.86
N PRO A 204 -0.37 -23.37 9.83
CA PRO A 204 -1.24 -24.54 9.70
C PRO A 204 -2.28 -24.37 8.60
N ILE A 205 -2.56 -25.43 7.84
CA ILE A 205 -3.76 -25.51 6.99
C ILE A 205 -4.91 -26.13 7.78
N ASN A 206 -6.03 -25.42 7.91
CA ASN A 206 -7.20 -25.90 8.64
C ASN A 206 -7.98 -26.98 7.88
N PHE A 207 -8.57 -27.93 8.61
CA PHE A 207 -9.61 -28.81 8.09
C PHE A 207 -10.66 -29.13 9.15
N TYR A 208 -11.89 -29.40 8.71
CA TYR A 208 -12.96 -29.90 9.57
C TYR A 208 -13.02 -31.42 9.53
N TYR A 209 -13.25 -32.08 10.67
CA TYR A 209 -13.44 -33.52 10.75
C TYR A 209 -14.38 -33.95 11.89
N GLY A 210 -14.58 -35.26 12.03
CA GLY A 210 -15.30 -35.81 13.19
C GLY A 210 -16.82 -35.60 13.20
N ALA A 211 -17.41 -35.83 14.37
CA ALA A 211 -18.85 -35.81 14.60
C ALA A 211 -19.41 -34.42 14.91
N ASN A 212 -18.56 -33.41 15.10
CA ASN A 212 -18.95 -32.04 15.45
C ASN A 212 -18.33 -30.97 14.52
N ASP A 213 -17.77 -31.35 13.37
CA ASP A 213 -16.93 -30.46 12.53
C ASP A 213 -15.78 -29.84 13.36
N GLU A 214 -15.07 -30.71 14.09
CA GLU A 214 -13.87 -30.37 14.85
C GLU A 214 -12.78 -29.82 13.92
N ILE A 215 -11.99 -28.85 14.39
CA ILE A 215 -10.88 -28.30 13.62
C ILE A 215 -9.63 -29.15 13.85
N GLY A 216 -8.98 -29.53 12.76
CA GLY A 216 -7.64 -30.11 12.76
C GLY A 216 -6.70 -29.30 11.86
N TRP A 217 -5.40 -29.49 12.04
CA TRP A 217 -4.37 -28.77 11.27
C TRP A 217 -3.48 -29.72 10.47
N VAL A 218 -3.09 -29.31 9.26
CA VAL A 218 -1.98 -29.90 8.53
C VAL A 218 -0.74 -29.06 8.80
N ASP A 219 0.27 -29.70 9.36
CA ASP A 219 1.63 -29.21 9.49
C ASP A 219 2.35 -29.37 8.15
N LEU A 220 2.81 -28.26 7.59
CA LEU A 220 3.50 -28.23 6.30
C LEU A 220 4.99 -28.50 6.51
N ASN A 221 5.57 -29.39 5.71
CA ASN A 221 7.01 -29.50 5.62
C ASN A 221 7.53 -28.28 4.83
N TYR A 222 7.98 -27.26 5.55
CA TYR A 222 8.42 -25.99 4.97
C TYR A 222 9.89 -26.03 4.51
N GLY A 223 10.69 -26.94 5.08
CA GLY A 223 12.09 -27.17 4.68
C GLY A 223 13.04 -26.02 5.05
N GLY A 224 14.28 -26.35 5.44
CA GLY A 224 15.38 -25.39 5.58
C GLY A 224 15.30 -24.35 6.73
N ARG A 225 14.11 -24.01 7.24
CA ARG A 225 13.85 -23.04 8.32
C ARG A 225 13.24 -23.74 9.54
N ARG A 226 14.11 -24.29 10.39
CA ARG A 226 13.73 -25.21 11.47
C ARG A 226 12.83 -24.60 12.54
N LYS A 227 12.86 -23.28 12.76
CA LYS A 227 11.97 -22.65 13.74
C LYS A 227 10.58 -22.45 13.17
N ASP A 228 10.50 -22.03 11.91
CA ASP A 228 9.23 -21.85 11.18
C ASP A 228 8.50 -23.19 11.05
N ASP A 229 9.20 -24.23 10.59
CA ASP A 229 8.71 -25.62 10.43
C ASP A 229 8.27 -26.28 11.75
N ALA A 230 8.68 -25.73 12.91
CA ALA A 230 8.30 -26.25 14.22
C ALA A 230 7.06 -25.56 14.81
N LEU A 231 6.57 -24.46 14.22
CA LEU A 231 5.52 -23.65 14.83
C LEU A 231 4.15 -24.32 14.84
N THR A 232 3.75 -24.96 13.73
CA THR A 232 2.42 -25.56 13.63
C THR A 232 2.16 -26.59 14.74
N PRO A 233 3.07 -27.56 15.03
CA PRO A 233 2.89 -28.47 16.16
C PRO A 233 2.85 -27.78 17.52
N ILE A 234 3.62 -26.69 17.71
CA ILE A 234 3.64 -25.93 18.97
C ILE A 234 2.31 -25.21 19.17
N TRP A 235 1.79 -24.56 18.13
CA TRP A 235 0.48 -23.92 18.19
C TRP A 235 -0.61 -24.98 18.37
N ALA A 236 -0.51 -26.13 17.71
CA ALA A 236 -1.50 -27.20 17.85
C ALA A 236 -1.60 -27.69 19.31
N GLU A 237 -0.45 -27.83 20.00
CA GLU A 237 -0.43 -28.13 21.45
C GLU A 237 -1.02 -27.00 22.29
N HIS A 238 -0.78 -25.73 21.91
CA HIS A 238 -1.33 -24.57 22.62
C HIS A 238 -2.86 -24.48 22.54
N PHE A 239 -3.44 -24.77 21.37
CA PHE A 239 -4.88 -24.70 21.13
C PHE A 239 -5.63 -26.02 21.37
N ASP A 240 -4.92 -27.09 21.79
CA ASP A 240 -5.47 -28.45 21.92
C ASP A 240 -6.10 -28.96 20.60
N ILE A 241 -5.43 -28.67 19.48
CA ILE A 241 -5.87 -29.04 18.14
C ILE A 241 -5.10 -30.26 17.65
N SER A 242 -5.83 -31.23 17.10
CA SER A 242 -5.20 -32.38 16.45
C SER A 242 -4.53 -31.96 15.15
N HIS A 243 -3.32 -32.43 14.90
CA HIS A 243 -2.59 -32.14 13.67
C HIS A 243 -2.09 -33.40 12.97
N THR A 244 -1.92 -33.30 11.66
CA THR A 244 -1.22 -34.26 10.79
C THR A 244 -0.05 -33.56 10.10
N TYR A 245 0.78 -34.30 9.37
CA TYR A 245 2.00 -33.80 8.75
C TYR A 245 2.02 -34.09 7.25
N MET A 246 2.34 -33.06 6.45
CA MET A 246 2.59 -33.18 5.02
C MET A 246 4.02 -33.70 4.80
N PRO A 247 4.21 -34.89 4.20
CA PRO A 247 5.55 -35.44 4.02
C PRO A 247 6.36 -34.76 2.89
N LEU A 248 5.71 -34.06 1.97
CA LEU A 248 6.35 -33.36 0.85
C LEU A 248 6.63 -31.89 1.18
N LEU A 249 7.73 -31.35 0.66
CA LEU A 249 8.04 -29.92 0.76
C LEU A 249 6.89 -29.12 0.12
N PHE A 250 6.23 -28.28 0.90
CA PHE A 250 5.09 -27.50 0.45
C PHE A 250 4.95 -26.21 1.25
N GLU A 251 4.60 -25.13 0.56
CA GLU A 251 4.47 -23.78 1.10
C GLU A 251 3.01 -23.34 0.95
N GLY A 252 2.44 -22.80 2.02
CA GLY A 252 1.04 -22.41 2.07
C GLY A 252 0.62 -21.29 1.11
N GLY A 253 1.53 -20.44 0.62
CA GLY A 253 1.25 -19.49 -0.47
C GLY A 253 0.85 -20.17 -1.78
N ASN A 254 1.12 -21.48 -1.90
CA ASN A 254 0.71 -22.31 -3.02
C ASN A 254 -0.59 -23.10 -2.75
N THR A 255 -1.42 -22.64 -1.82
CA THR A 255 -2.63 -23.36 -1.37
C THR A 255 -3.91 -22.53 -1.52
N ILE A 256 -4.61 -22.69 -2.65
CA ILE A 256 -5.95 -22.11 -2.84
C ILE A 256 -6.99 -23.23 -2.78
N MET A 257 -7.82 -23.24 -1.72
CA MET A 257 -8.87 -24.23 -1.50
C MET A 257 -10.24 -23.67 -1.90
N ASN A 258 -11.04 -24.46 -2.63
CA ASN A 258 -12.41 -24.06 -2.99
C ASN A 258 -13.47 -24.45 -1.93
N GLY A 259 -13.06 -24.98 -0.77
CA GLY A 259 -13.97 -25.53 0.24
C GLY A 259 -14.46 -26.97 -0.04
N TYR A 260 -14.44 -27.45 -1.27
CA TYR A 260 -15.08 -28.68 -1.72
C TYR A 260 -14.09 -29.69 -2.28
N GLN A 261 -13.02 -29.97 -1.53
CA GLN A 261 -12.03 -31.00 -1.86
C GLN A 261 -11.31 -30.75 -3.20
N SER A 262 -11.10 -29.48 -3.56
CA SER A 262 -10.20 -29.08 -4.63
C SER A 262 -9.11 -28.16 -4.11
N LEU A 263 -7.90 -28.37 -4.60
CA LEU A 263 -6.72 -27.56 -4.36
C LEU A 263 -6.20 -27.04 -5.69
N THR A 264 -6.02 -25.72 -5.76
CA THR A 264 -5.26 -25.04 -6.82
C THR A 264 -3.88 -24.67 -6.30
N THR A 265 -2.86 -25.10 -7.03
CA THR A 265 -1.43 -24.98 -6.71
C THR A 265 -0.64 -24.81 -8.01
N SER A 266 0.64 -24.48 -7.96
CA SER A 266 1.53 -24.48 -9.12
C SER A 266 2.38 -25.74 -9.27
N ASP A 267 2.98 -25.92 -10.43
CA ASP A 267 3.94 -26.98 -10.75
C ASP A 267 5.27 -26.88 -9.97
N LYS A 268 5.44 -25.83 -9.16
CA LYS A 268 6.50 -25.71 -8.15
C LYS A 268 6.55 -26.93 -7.23
N ILE A 269 5.40 -27.56 -6.94
CA ILE A 269 5.33 -28.79 -6.13
C ILE A 269 6.20 -29.92 -6.70
N TYR A 270 6.41 -29.97 -8.02
CA TYR A 270 7.26 -30.99 -8.64
C TYR A 270 8.73 -30.66 -8.54
N THR A 271 9.10 -29.38 -8.70
CA THR A 271 10.51 -28.96 -8.61
C THR A 271 11.01 -29.03 -7.17
N ASN A 272 10.19 -28.66 -6.20
CA ASN A 272 10.50 -28.74 -4.77
C ASN A 272 10.61 -30.19 -4.25
N ASN A 273 10.03 -31.16 -4.95
CA ASN A 273 10.03 -32.58 -4.58
C ASN A 273 10.58 -33.47 -5.71
N SER A 274 11.60 -32.98 -6.42
CA SER A 274 12.15 -33.59 -7.64
C SER A 274 12.72 -35.02 -7.47
N GLU A 275 12.96 -35.44 -6.23
CA GLU A 275 13.34 -36.79 -5.84
C GLU A 275 12.20 -37.81 -5.97
N HIS A 276 10.96 -37.34 -6.07
CA HIS A 276 9.75 -38.15 -6.21
C HIS A 276 9.19 -38.09 -7.64
N SER A 277 8.42 -39.12 -8.04
CA SER A 277 7.72 -39.09 -9.33
C SER A 277 6.51 -38.17 -9.26
N LYS A 278 6.15 -37.54 -10.38
CA LYS A 278 4.95 -36.70 -10.48
C LYS A 278 3.69 -37.40 -9.95
N ALA A 279 3.49 -38.68 -10.31
CA ALA A 279 2.33 -39.46 -9.85
C ALA A 279 2.31 -39.65 -8.32
N TYR A 280 3.46 -39.89 -7.69
CA TYR A 280 3.56 -40.00 -6.24
C TYR A 280 3.24 -38.66 -5.56
N ILE A 281 3.73 -37.56 -6.13
CA ILE A 281 3.44 -36.21 -5.65
C ILE A 281 1.93 -35.95 -5.71
N ASP A 282 1.32 -36.13 -6.88
CA ASP A 282 -0.13 -35.96 -7.09
C ASP A 282 -0.96 -36.80 -6.09
N GLU A 283 -0.63 -38.08 -5.91
CA GLU A 283 -1.33 -38.98 -4.97
C GLU A 283 -1.14 -38.56 -3.51
N THR A 284 0.04 -38.05 -3.15
CA THR A 284 0.32 -37.58 -1.79
C THR A 284 -0.46 -36.31 -1.48
N PHE A 285 -0.52 -35.34 -2.38
CA PHE A 285 -1.34 -34.14 -2.21
C PHE A 285 -2.83 -34.49 -2.09
N LYS A 286 -3.34 -35.37 -2.97
CA LYS A 286 -4.74 -35.81 -2.91
C LYS A 286 -5.08 -36.50 -1.59
N SER A 287 -4.18 -37.32 -1.06
CA SER A 287 -4.42 -38.01 0.21
C SER A 287 -4.23 -37.11 1.45
N ALA A 288 -3.22 -36.23 1.44
CA ALA A 288 -2.93 -35.31 2.53
C ALA A 288 -4.01 -34.22 2.73
N PHE A 289 -4.73 -33.87 1.66
CA PHE A 289 -5.79 -32.86 1.68
C PHE A 289 -7.19 -33.42 1.36
N ASN A 290 -7.36 -34.74 1.28
CA ASN A 290 -8.63 -35.41 0.92
C ASN A 290 -9.29 -34.81 -0.34
N LEU A 291 -8.53 -34.70 -1.44
CA LEU A 291 -8.95 -34.00 -2.65
C LEU A 291 -9.59 -34.94 -3.68
N ASN A 292 -10.65 -34.46 -4.33
CA ASN A 292 -11.14 -35.01 -5.59
C ASN A 292 -10.33 -34.43 -6.75
N ASP A 293 -10.06 -33.13 -6.68
CA ASP A 293 -9.47 -32.35 -7.75
C ASP A 293 -8.17 -31.69 -7.28
N LEU A 294 -7.14 -31.77 -8.12
CA LEU A 294 -5.86 -31.13 -7.91
C LEU A 294 -5.52 -30.37 -9.19
N HIS A 295 -5.68 -29.05 -9.16
CA HIS A 295 -5.38 -28.15 -10.28
C HIS A 295 -3.94 -27.66 -10.12
N VAL A 296 -3.06 -28.11 -11.03
CA VAL A 296 -1.64 -27.73 -11.01
C VAL A 296 -1.36 -26.79 -12.18
N LEU A 297 -1.18 -25.52 -11.85
CA LEU A 297 -0.94 -24.41 -12.77
C LEU A 297 0.54 -24.29 -13.10
N GLU A 298 0.88 -23.67 -14.23
CA GLU A 298 2.28 -23.32 -14.52
C GLU A 298 2.72 -22.18 -13.60
N ALA A 299 3.85 -22.34 -12.90
CA ALA A 299 4.39 -21.31 -12.03
C ALA A 299 4.88 -20.10 -12.82
N LEU A 300 4.69 -18.89 -12.27
CA LEU A 300 5.22 -17.67 -12.84
C LEU A 300 6.75 -17.64 -12.72
N LYS A 301 7.41 -17.05 -13.72
CA LYS A 301 8.88 -16.96 -13.79
C LYS A 301 9.41 -15.71 -13.07
N TYR A 302 8.66 -14.62 -13.11
CA TYR A 302 9.04 -13.28 -12.62
C TYR A 302 8.21 -12.90 -11.39
N ASP A 303 8.24 -13.75 -10.36
CA ASP A 303 7.42 -13.61 -9.13
C ASP A 303 8.26 -13.63 -7.83
N GLY A 304 9.55 -13.32 -7.91
CA GLY A 304 10.48 -13.49 -6.78
C GLY A 304 10.95 -14.93 -6.55
N TRP A 305 10.74 -15.83 -7.52
CA TRP A 305 11.09 -17.27 -7.49
C TRP A 305 10.28 -18.12 -6.50
N THR A 306 9.20 -17.58 -5.96
CA THR A 306 8.31 -18.32 -5.07
C THR A 306 7.60 -19.43 -5.86
N GLY A 307 7.13 -19.12 -7.06
CA GLY A 307 6.24 -19.98 -7.84
C GLY A 307 4.85 -20.09 -7.21
N HIS A 308 4.43 -19.11 -6.41
CA HIS A 308 3.18 -19.18 -5.65
C HIS A 308 1.99 -18.68 -6.45
N VAL A 309 0.85 -19.37 -6.32
CA VAL A 309 -0.39 -18.96 -7.00
C VAL A 309 -1.03 -17.72 -6.36
N ASP A 310 -0.84 -17.50 -5.06
CA ASP A 310 -1.41 -16.36 -4.33
C ASP A 310 -0.86 -14.99 -4.77
N LEU A 311 0.22 -14.97 -5.55
CA LEU A 311 0.78 -13.74 -6.12
C LEU A 311 -0.03 -13.19 -7.31
N TYR A 312 -0.95 -13.96 -7.88
CA TYR A 312 -1.76 -13.45 -9.00
C TYR A 312 -3.21 -13.92 -9.02
N ILE A 313 -3.61 -14.91 -8.22
CA ILE A 313 -4.97 -15.44 -8.22
C ILE A 313 -5.41 -15.85 -6.80
N ASP A 314 -6.70 -15.66 -6.51
CA ASP A 314 -7.36 -16.08 -5.26
C ASP A 314 -8.84 -16.43 -5.50
N MET A 315 -9.59 -16.89 -4.49
CA MET A 315 -11.02 -17.23 -4.57
C MET A 315 -11.90 -16.42 -3.61
N ILE A 316 -12.99 -15.86 -4.13
CA ILE A 316 -13.96 -15.05 -3.36
C ILE A 316 -15.22 -15.83 -2.95
N ASN A 317 -15.42 -17.01 -3.52
CA ASN A 317 -16.38 -18.04 -3.11
C ASN A 317 -16.05 -19.36 -3.80
N GLU A 318 -16.81 -20.42 -3.53
CA GLU A 318 -16.51 -21.78 -3.97
C GLU A 318 -16.52 -21.99 -5.49
N ASN A 319 -17.06 -21.03 -6.26
CA ASN A 319 -17.18 -21.13 -7.71
C ASN A 319 -16.47 -20.01 -8.46
N ARG A 320 -15.77 -19.10 -7.76
CA ARG A 320 -15.31 -17.85 -8.37
C ARG A 320 -13.91 -17.46 -7.93
N TYR A 321 -13.02 -17.38 -8.91
CA TYR A 321 -11.69 -16.83 -8.75
C TYR A 321 -11.70 -15.31 -8.97
N VAL A 322 -10.72 -14.65 -8.38
CA VAL A 322 -10.32 -13.28 -8.71
C VAL A 322 -8.83 -13.31 -9.02
N TYR A 323 -8.41 -12.64 -10.09
CA TYR A 323 -6.99 -12.60 -10.44
C TYR A 323 -6.54 -11.21 -10.82
N THR A 324 -5.24 -10.95 -10.63
CA THR A 324 -4.62 -9.70 -11.04
C THR A 324 -4.42 -9.72 -12.56
N LYS A 325 -5.20 -8.88 -13.26
CA LYS A 325 -5.14 -8.74 -14.71
C LYS A 325 -4.06 -7.75 -15.11
N GLN A 326 -3.06 -8.26 -15.81
CA GLN A 326 -2.00 -7.44 -16.41
C GLN A 326 -2.50 -6.68 -17.65
N PRO A 327 -2.03 -5.44 -17.88
CA PRO A 327 -2.22 -4.73 -19.13
C PRO A 327 -1.71 -5.55 -20.32
N ALA A 328 -2.40 -5.47 -21.45
CA ALA A 328 -2.06 -6.27 -22.64
C ALA A 328 -0.66 -5.92 -23.19
N GLU A 329 -0.22 -4.69 -22.95
CA GLU A 329 1.08 -4.15 -23.32
C GLU A 329 2.24 -4.91 -22.67
N MET A 330 2.02 -5.53 -21.49
CA MET A 330 3.04 -6.33 -20.83
C MET A 330 3.42 -7.57 -21.65
N GLY A 331 2.51 -8.07 -22.51
CA GLY A 331 2.82 -9.14 -23.46
C GLY A 331 3.85 -8.76 -24.52
N ASN A 332 4.17 -7.46 -24.67
CA ASN A 332 5.18 -6.97 -25.61
C ASN A 332 6.57 -6.82 -24.97
N ILE A 333 6.70 -7.02 -23.66
CA ILE A 333 7.99 -6.90 -22.95
C ILE A 333 8.89 -8.08 -23.39
N PRO A 334 10.10 -7.82 -23.94
CA PRO A 334 11.01 -8.89 -24.35
C PRO A 334 11.31 -9.87 -23.21
N ASP A 335 11.27 -11.16 -23.52
CA ASP A 335 11.51 -12.29 -22.59
C ASP A 335 10.51 -12.43 -21.43
N TYR A 336 9.49 -11.56 -21.32
CA TYR A 336 8.44 -11.67 -20.31
C TYR A 336 7.39 -12.72 -20.72
N THR A 337 7.31 -13.81 -19.97
CA THR A 337 6.42 -14.95 -20.27
C THR A 337 5.14 -14.95 -19.44
N ASP A 338 5.16 -14.32 -18.27
CA ASP A 338 4.11 -14.50 -17.25
C ASP A 338 2.76 -13.95 -17.69
N TYR A 339 2.73 -12.93 -18.55
CA TYR A 339 1.48 -12.43 -19.15
C TYR A 339 0.69 -13.56 -19.81
N GLN A 340 1.34 -14.35 -20.66
CA GLN A 340 0.69 -15.47 -21.34
C GLN A 340 0.42 -16.62 -20.37
N THR A 341 1.35 -16.92 -19.45
CA THR A 341 1.17 -17.96 -18.43
C THR A 341 -0.08 -17.71 -17.56
N ILE A 342 -0.34 -16.46 -17.15
CA ILE A 342 -1.55 -16.09 -16.40
C ILE A 342 -2.81 -16.35 -17.24
N LEU A 343 -2.83 -15.93 -18.51
CA LEU A 343 -3.97 -16.16 -19.40
C LEU A 343 -4.22 -17.66 -19.63
N ASP A 344 -3.17 -18.45 -19.82
CA ASP A 344 -3.27 -19.89 -20.04
C ASP A 344 -3.76 -20.62 -18.77
N ASN A 345 -3.27 -20.21 -17.60
CA ASN A 345 -3.73 -20.74 -16.32
C ASN A 345 -5.21 -20.42 -16.06
N VAL A 346 -5.64 -19.18 -16.32
CA VAL A 346 -7.05 -18.77 -16.22
C VAL A 346 -7.91 -19.52 -17.23
N ALA A 347 -7.45 -19.65 -18.48
CA ALA A 347 -8.15 -20.42 -19.51
C ALA A 347 -8.31 -21.89 -19.11
N TYR A 348 -7.26 -22.53 -18.57
CA TYR A 348 -7.35 -23.88 -18.02
C TYR A 348 -8.41 -23.97 -16.92
N LEU A 349 -8.36 -23.12 -15.90
CA LEU A 349 -9.32 -23.12 -14.79
C LEU A 349 -10.76 -22.86 -15.25
N SER A 350 -10.96 -22.02 -16.27
CA SER A 350 -12.28 -21.75 -16.86
C SER A 350 -12.92 -22.96 -17.55
N THR A 351 -12.13 -23.98 -17.88
CA THR A 351 -12.64 -25.26 -18.41
C THR A 351 -12.93 -26.28 -17.31
N GLN A 352 -12.50 -26.03 -16.08
CA GLN A 352 -12.69 -26.95 -14.95
C GLN A 352 -14.09 -26.78 -14.36
N GLU A 353 -14.63 -27.89 -13.86
CA GLU A 353 -15.96 -27.90 -13.23
C GLU A 353 -15.87 -27.32 -11.80
N SER A 354 -16.69 -26.31 -11.55
CA SER A 354 -16.89 -25.74 -10.22
C SER A 354 -17.76 -26.67 -9.36
N PRO A 355 -17.58 -26.69 -8.03
CA PRO A 355 -18.40 -27.52 -7.17
C PRO A 355 -19.88 -27.12 -7.23
N GLY A 356 -20.21 -25.84 -7.40
CA GLY A 356 -21.56 -25.29 -7.26
C GLY A 356 -22.63 -25.88 -8.17
N GLY A 357 -22.28 -26.50 -9.30
CA GLY A 357 -23.26 -27.05 -10.24
C GLY A 357 -22.68 -28.04 -11.24
N VAL A 358 -23.50 -29.02 -11.64
CA VAL A 358 -23.11 -30.08 -12.60
C VAL A 358 -22.83 -29.48 -13.98
N ASN A 359 -21.66 -29.77 -14.54
CA ASN A 359 -21.14 -29.24 -15.80
C ASN A 359 -21.08 -27.70 -15.83
N LYS A 360 -20.76 -27.07 -14.71
CA LYS A 360 -20.64 -25.60 -14.61
C LYS A 360 -19.19 -25.16 -14.41
N PRO A 361 -18.65 -24.26 -15.25
CA PRO A 361 -17.27 -23.80 -15.11
C PRO A 361 -17.10 -22.83 -13.93
N TYR A 362 -15.86 -22.68 -13.46
CA TYR A 362 -15.50 -21.59 -12.56
C TYR A 362 -15.72 -20.21 -13.21
N LEU A 363 -16.10 -19.25 -12.39
CA LEU A 363 -16.30 -17.84 -12.76
C LEU A 363 -15.06 -17.02 -12.37
N PHE A 364 -14.85 -15.88 -13.04
CA PHE A 364 -13.68 -15.04 -12.83
C PHE A 364 -14.06 -13.57 -12.70
N ASP A 365 -13.47 -12.90 -11.72
CA ASP A 365 -13.35 -11.45 -11.66
C ASP A 365 -11.89 -11.04 -11.75
N THR A 366 -11.66 -9.74 -11.94
CA THR A 366 -10.31 -9.19 -12.10
C THR A 366 -10.07 -8.01 -11.17
N VAL A 367 -8.85 -7.91 -10.66
CA VAL A 367 -8.31 -6.68 -10.08
C VAL A 367 -7.17 -6.19 -10.98
N PRO A 368 -6.86 -4.88 -11.02
CA PRO A 368 -5.80 -4.37 -11.91
C PRO A 368 -4.42 -4.86 -11.48
N PHE A 369 -3.41 -4.63 -12.33
CA PHE A 369 -2.01 -4.79 -11.98
C PHE A 369 -1.45 -3.46 -11.45
N PRO A 370 -0.72 -3.45 -10.32
CA PRO A 370 -0.17 -2.21 -9.76
C PRO A 370 0.94 -1.63 -10.65
N THR A 371 1.09 -0.31 -10.68
CA THR A 371 2.18 0.35 -11.41
C THR A 371 3.39 0.62 -10.50
N LYS A 372 4.49 1.16 -11.07
CA LYS A 372 5.65 1.61 -10.30
C LYS A 372 5.27 2.84 -9.43
N ASP A 373 6.11 3.21 -8.46
CA ASP A 373 5.81 4.33 -7.53
C ASP A 373 5.63 5.70 -8.20
N ASP A 374 6.12 5.86 -9.43
CA ASP A 374 5.97 7.08 -10.25
C ASP A 374 4.77 7.02 -11.21
N GLY A 375 3.94 5.97 -11.12
CA GLY A 375 2.79 5.75 -12.01
C GLY A 375 3.15 5.09 -13.34
N SER A 376 4.43 4.84 -13.62
CA SER A 376 4.87 4.25 -14.88
C SER A 376 4.62 2.73 -14.95
N GLN A 377 4.41 2.23 -16.17
CA GLN A 377 4.28 0.80 -16.43
C GLN A 377 5.64 0.10 -16.42
N TYR A 378 5.62 -1.22 -16.29
CA TYR A 378 6.81 -2.05 -16.35
C TYR A 378 7.27 -2.29 -17.80
N ASP A 379 8.57 -2.20 -18.00
CA ASP A 379 9.27 -2.37 -19.27
C ASP A 379 10.44 -3.37 -19.19
N ASP A 380 10.82 -3.80 -17.97
CA ASP A 380 11.82 -4.83 -17.69
C ASP A 380 11.18 -5.99 -16.89
N PRO A 381 11.30 -7.25 -17.36
CA PRO A 381 10.88 -8.43 -16.60
C PRO A 381 11.45 -8.51 -15.19
N TRP A 382 12.67 -8.03 -14.97
CA TRP A 382 13.34 -8.09 -13.68
C TRP A 382 12.80 -7.07 -12.69
N ASP A 383 12.35 -5.90 -13.16
CA ASP A 383 11.66 -4.94 -12.31
C ASP A 383 10.37 -5.57 -11.75
N ILE A 384 9.63 -6.31 -12.58
CA ILE A 384 8.42 -7.03 -12.15
C ILE A 384 8.78 -8.07 -11.09
N HIS A 385 9.79 -8.91 -11.40
CA HIS A 385 10.27 -9.98 -10.53
C HIS A 385 10.63 -9.53 -9.12
N TRP A 386 11.34 -8.40 -8.99
CA TRP A 386 11.74 -7.88 -7.68
C TRP A 386 10.64 -7.07 -7.01
N SER A 387 9.64 -6.59 -7.75
CA SER A 387 8.60 -5.76 -7.16
C SER A 387 7.64 -6.55 -6.28
N SER A 388 7.30 -7.79 -6.65
CA SER A 388 6.25 -8.62 -6.02
C SER A 388 4.91 -7.88 -5.83
N ARG A 389 4.62 -6.87 -6.67
CA ARG A 389 3.40 -6.06 -6.56
C ARG A 389 2.21 -6.79 -7.17
N THR A 390 1.16 -6.94 -6.37
CA THR A 390 -0.09 -7.56 -6.81
C THR A 390 -1.24 -7.18 -5.88
N PHE A 391 -2.42 -6.91 -6.47
CA PHE A 391 -3.63 -6.64 -5.70
C PHE A 391 -4.40 -7.92 -5.31
N SER A 392 -4.12 -9.07 -5.95
CA SER A 392 -4.74 -10.34 -5.59
C SER A 392 -4.14 -10.93 -4.31
N ASN A 393 -2.95 -10.50 -3.86
CA ASN A 393 -2.33 -10.94 -2.60
C ASN A 393 -2.92 -10.20 -1.38
N HIS A 394 -4.25 -10.14 -1.32
CA HIS A 394 -5.04 -9.57 -0.24
C HIS A 394 -5.42 -10.66 0.77
N LEU A 395 -5.95 -10.26 1.92
CA LEU A 395 -6.49 -11.20 2.92
C LEU A 395 -8.00 -11.02 3.02
N ILE A 396 -8.76 -12.11 2.90
CA ILE A 396 -10.21 -12.11 3.10
C ILE A 396 -10.50 -12.46 4.56
N ILE A 397 -11.27 -11.61 5.26
CA ILE A 397 -11.72 -11.85 6.62
C ILE A 397 -13.22 -11.56 6.70
N ASN A 398 -14.03 -12.62 6.65
CA ASN A 398 -15.48 -12.51 6.71
C ASN A 398 -16.04 -11.51 5.67
N LYS A 399 -16.51 -10.32 6.09
CA LYS A 399 -17.03 -9.25 5.21
C LYS A 399 -16.01 -8.13 4.94
N THR A 400 -14.72 -8.37 5.20
CA THR A 400 -13.64 -7.38 5.07
C THR A 400 -12.53 -7.94 4.19
N ILE A 401 -11.97 -7.10 3.32
CA ILE A 401 -10.75 -7.36 2.54
C ILE A 401 -9.65 -6.44 3.04
N ILE A 402 -8.55 -7.01 3.52
CA ILE A 402 -7.33 -6.25 3.79
C ILE A 402 -6.54 -6.19 2.50
N GLN A 403 -6.58 -5.03 1.84
CA GLN A 403 -6.13 -4.84 0.47
C GLN A 403 -4.73 -4.22 0.46
N PRO A 404 -3.72 -4.86 -0.16
CA PRO A 404 -2.45 -4.19 -0.40
C PRO A 404 -2.66 -3.00 -1.34
N VAL A 405 -2.05 -1.87 -0.98
CA VAL A 405 -1.83 -0.71 -1.85
C VAL A 405 -0.34 -0.38 -1.86
N PHE A 406 0.11 0.44 -2.79
CA PHE A 406 1.51 0.81 -2.98
C PHE A 406 1.72 2.32 -2.91
N ASN A 407 1.05 2.96 -1.95
CA ASN A 407 1.21 4.36 -1.60
C ASN A 407 0.83 4.60 -0.12
N ASN A 408 1.30 5.71 0.45
CA ASN A 408 0.94 6.15 1.82
C ASN A 408 0.18 7.48 1.86
N GLY A 409 -0.36 7.93 0.72
CA GLY A 409 -0.99 9.24 0.56
C GLY A 409 -0.02 10.42 0.41
N GLN A 410 1.29 10.20 0.48
CA GLN A 410 2.34 11.22 0.26
C GLN A 410 3.33 10.82 -0.85
N THR A 411 3.70 9.54 -0.91
CA THR A 411 4.61 8.95 -1.88
C THR A 411 4.04 7.62 -2.41
N GLY A 412 4.55 7.16 -3.54
CA GLY A 412 4.03 5.97 -4.25
C GLY A 412 2.94 6.34 -5.25
N ASP A 413 2.29 5.32 -5.82
CA ASP A 413 1.29 5.50 -6.89
C ASP A 413 -0.09 5.86 -6.32
N ILE A 414 -0.22 7.06 -5.77
CA ILE A 414 -1.46 7.52 -5.12
C ILE A 414 -2.65 7.50 -6.11
N ALA A 415 -2.43 8.04 -7.31
CA ALA A 415 -3.49 8.16 -8.31
C ALA A 415 -3.89 6.79 -8.90
N GLY A 416 -2.91 5.93 -9.21
CA GLY A 416 -3.17 4.60 -9.72
C GLY A 416 -3.78 3.67 -8.68
N ASP A 417 -3.35 3.74 -7.41
CA ASP A 417 -3.99 2.98 -6.34
C ASP A 417 -5.42 3.45 -6.06
N GLN A 418 -5.70 4.76 -6.13
CA GLN A 418 -7.07 5.27 -5.99
C GLN A 418 -7.97 4.75 -7.12
N ALA A 419 -7.51 4.82 -8.37
CA ALA A 419 -8.22 4.27 -9.51
C ALA A 419 -8.39 2.74 -9.40
N ALA A 420 -7.37 2.03 -8.91
CA ALA A 420 -7.41 0.60 -8.69
C ALA A 420 -8.44 0.21 -7.61
N LEU A 421 -8.51 0.96 -6.51
CA LEU A 421 -9.47 0.73 -5.43
C LEU A 421 -10.92 0.88 -5.92
N GLU A 422 -11.21 1.74 -6.89
CA GLU A 422 -12.54 1.84 -7.51
C GLU A 422 -12.90 0.58 -8.31
N ILE A 423 -11.94 -0.01 -9.00
CA ILE A 423 -12.13 -1.27 -9.74
C ILE A 423 -12.26 -2.44 -8.75
N ILE A 424 -11.39 -2.50 -7.74
CA ILE A 424 -11.40 -3.51 -6.67
C ILE A 424 -12.75 -3.54 -5.96
N ARG A 425 -13.32 -2.39 -5.59
CA ARG A 425 -14.66 -2.33 -4.96
C ARG A 425 -15.78 -2.91 -5.82
N LYS A 426 -15.63 -2.92 -7.15
CA LYS A 426 -16.59 -3.56 -8.07
C LYS A 426 -16.40 -5.08 -8.10
N SER A 427 -15.16 -5.55 -7.96
CA SER A 427 -14.84 -6.98 -7.89
C SER A 427 -15.19 -7.62 -6.54
N TYR A 428 -15.24 -6.84 -5.46
CA TYR A 428 -15.65 -7.28 -4.12
C TYR A 428 -16.90 -6.52 -3.63
N PRO A 429 -18.07 -6.67 -4.27
CA PRO A 429 -19.24 -5.89 -3.93
C PRO A 429 -19.70 -6.17 -2.48
N GLY A 430 -19.93 -5.09 -1.73
CA GLY A 430 -20.39 -5.13 -0.34
C GLY A 430 -19.33 -5.47 0.70
N TYR A 431 -18.10 -5.78 0.31
CA TYR A 431 -17.00 -5.94 1.25
C TYR A 431 -16.50 -4.58 1.74
N LYS A 432 -16.10 -4.53 3.02
CA LYS A 432 -15.30 -3.43 3.54
C LYS A 432 -13.86 -3.59 3.06
N ILE A 433 -13.32 -2.59 2.35
CA ILE A 433 -11.94 -2.61 1.87
C ILE A 433 -11.07 -1.78 2.82
N ILE A 434 -10.05 -2.38 3.42
CA ILE A 434 -9.05 -1.71 4.26
C ILE A 434 -7.72 -1.69 3.51
N PRO A 435 -7.32 -0.55 2.91
CA PRO A 435 -6.05 -0.45 2.18
C PRO A 435 -4.86 -0.33 3.14
N ILE A 436 -3.76 -1.06 2.87
CA ILE A 436 -2.51 -0.99 3.65
C ILE A 436 -1.31 -0.87 2.70
N ASP A 437 -0.40 0.07 2.98
CA ASP A 437 0.81 0.30 2.16
C ASP A 437 1.81 -0.85 2.27
N SER A 438 1.81 -1.73 1.27
CA SER A 438 2.65 -2.91 1.17
C SER A 438 4.05 -2.64 0.61
N ARG A 439 4.43 -1.39 0.31
CA ARG A 439 5.76 -1.10 -0.26
C ARG A 439 6.92 -1.51 0.65
N ALA A 440 6.69 -1.61 1.96
CA ALA A 440 7.68 -2.15 2.90
C ALA A 440 8.12 -3.59 2.58
N LEU A 441 7.31 -4.35 1.85
CA LEU A 441 7.58 -5.73 1.44
C LEU A 441 8.15 -5.86 0.02
N ILE A 442 8.34 -4.75 -0.70
CA ILE A 442 8.94 -4.80 -2.05
C ILE A 442 10.35 -5.38 -1.97
N GLY A 443 10.69 -6.26 -2.92
CA GLY A 443 11.98 -6.96 -2.96
C GLY A 443 12.07 -8.15 -2.01
N THR A 444 11.02 -8.44 -1.23
CA THR A 444 11.00 -9.58 -0.30
C THR A 444 10.30 -10.81 -0.87
N GLY A 445 9.50 -10.66 -1.92
CA GLY A 445 8.83 -11.76 -2.63
C GLY A 445 7.37 -12.01 -2.20
N GLY A 446 6.68 -11.05 -1.57
CA GLY A 446 5.29 -11.23 -1.14
C GLY A 446 4.61 -9.97 -0.61
N SER A 447 3.33 -10.08 -0.26
CA SER A 447 2.51 -8.98 0.28
C SER A 447 1.65 -9.46 1.48
N ILE A 448 0.45 -8.90 1.68
CA ILE A 448 -0.41 -9.12 2.84
C ILE A 448 -0.80 -10.60 3.02
N HIS A 449 -1.18 -11.28 1.94
CA HIS A 449 -1.57 -12.69 2.03
C HIS A 449 -0.39 -13.56 2.51
N CYS A 450 0.83 -13.29 2.04
CA CYS A 450 2.05 -14.05 2.36
C CYS A 450 2.47 -13.98 3.85
N VAL A 451 2.07 -12.95 4.58
CA VAL A 451 2.48 -12.74 5.98
C VAL A 451 1.39 -13.09 6.99
N THR A 452 0.22 -13.52 6.51
CA THR A 452 -0.96 -13.82 7.33
C THR A 452 -1.40 -15.28 7.16
N LYS A 453 -2.06 -15.84 8.17
CA LYS A 453 -2.70 -17.15 8.06
C LYS A 453 -4.04 -17.18 8.79
N GLU A 454 -5.09 -17.57 8.08
CA GLU A 454 -6.45 -17.61 8.57
C GLU A 454 -6.69 -18.78 9.54
N PHE A 455 -7.54 -18.54 10.55
CA PHE A 455 -8.05 -19.55 11.47
C PHE A 455 -9.57 -19.60 11.35
N HIS A 456 -10.07 -20.66 10.71
CA HIS A 456 -11.48 -20.82 10.37
C HIS A 456 -12.36 -21.06 11.61
N ALA A 457 -13.60 -20.58 11.55
CA ALA A 457 -14.54 -20.63 12.66
C ALA A 457 -15.13 -22.04 12.89
N GLU A 458 -15.36 -22.37 14.15
CA GLU A 458 -16.01 -23.63 14.51
C GLU A 458 -17.48 -23.70 14.04
N ASN A 459 -17.97 -24.92 13.83
CA ASN A 459 -19.37 -25.20 13.46
C ASN A 459 -19.85 -24.40 12.23
N PRO A 460 -19.16 -24.44 11.08
CA PRO A 460 -19.45 -23.58 9.93
C PRO A 460 -20.84 -23.88 9.33
N VAL A 461 -21.47 -22.85 8.76
CA VAL A 461 -22.63 -23.01 7.87
C VAL A 461 -22.13 -22.81 6.44
N ARG A 462 -22.04 -23.89 5.68
CA ARG A 462 -21.35 -23.93 4.38
C ARG A 462 -22.34 -24.04 3.24
N PHE A 463 -22.10 -23.29 2.19
CA PHE A 463 -22.97 -23.19 1.02
C PHE A 463 -22.25 -23.72 -0.21
N LYS A 464 -22.97 -24.52 -0.98
CA LYS A 464 -22.57 -24.95 -2.31
C LYS A 464 -23.69 -24.55 -3.27
N HIS A 465 -23.46 -23.50 -4.04
CA HIS A 465 -24.49 -22.89 -4.88
C HIS A 465 -23.89 -22.31 -6.16
N TYR A 466 -24.31 -22.81 -7.33
CA TYR A 466 -24.03 -22.11 -8.58
C TYR A 466 -25.04 -20.99 -8.81
N PRO A 467 -24.64 -19.71 -8.75
CA PRO A 467 -25.59 -18.63 -8.85
C PRO A 467 -26.08 -18.41 -10.28
N TYR A 468 -27.34 -17.97 -10.41
CA TYR A 468 -27.72 -17.15 -11.54
C TYR A 468 -26.87 -15.87 -11.55
N TYR A 469 -26.20 -15.62 -12.68
CA TYR A 469 -25.28 -14.50 -12.86
C TYR A 469 -25.40 -13.92 -14.26
N GLY A 470 -25.36 -12.60 -14.36
CA GLY A 470 -25.34 -11.91 -15.65
C GLY A 470 -26.63 -12.10 -16.46
N LYS A 471 -26.49 -12.12 -17.79
CA LYS A 471 -27.60 -12.32 -18.71
C LYS A 471 -28.01 -13.79 -18.77
N ILE A 472 -29.33 -14.02 -18.72
CA ILE A 472 -29.95 -15.32 -18.97
C ILE A 472 -30.88 -15.22 -20.18
N ASP A 473 -30.63 -16.04 -21.19
CA ASP A 473 -31.52 -16.10 -22.35
C ASP A 473 -32.85 -16.77 -21.99
N ASN A 474 -33.93 -16.29 -22.60
CA ASN A 474 -35.30 -16.77 -22.41
C ASN A 474 -35.83 -16.54 -21.00
N CYS A 475 -36.37 -15.34 -20.78
CA CYS A 475 -37.07 -15.01 -19.55
C CYS A 475 -38.05 -16.11 -19.12
N GLN A 476 -37.81 -16.65 -17.94
CA GLN A 476 -38.70 -17.59 -17.27
C GLN A 476 -39.55 -16.82 -16.25
N SER A 477 -40.76 -17.29 -16.00
CA SER A 477 -41.60 -16.72 -14.94
C SER A 477 -41.07 -17.04 -13.54
N ASN A 478 -40.33 -18.15 -13.42
CA ASN A 478 -39.74 -18.63 -12.17
C ASN A 478 -38.27 -19.01 -12.42
N TYR A 479 -37.39 -18.62 -11.50
CA TYR A 479 -35.99 -19.05 -11.44
C TYR A 479 -35.77 -19.83 -10.16
N THR A 480 -35.56 -21.14 -10.26
CA THR A 480 -35.37 -22.01 -9.09
C THR A 480 -33.95 -21.89 -8.57
N VAL A 481 -33.81 -21.33 -7.38
CA VAL A 481 -32.56 -21.34 -6.61
C VAL A 481 -32.46 -22.68 -5.89
N ASP A 482 -31.47 -23.49 -6.26
CA ASP A 482 -31.10 -24.72 -5.56
C ASP A 482 -29.72 -24.55 -4.91
N VAL A 483 -29.63 -24.88 -3.63
CA VAL A 483 -28.41 -24.74 -2.83
C VAL A 483 -28.28 -25.92 -1.88
N VAL A 484 -27.06 -26.45 -1.76
CA VAL A 484 -26.73 -27.37 -0.68
C VAL A 484 -26.19 -26.58 0.48
N VAL A 485 -26.88 -26.63 1.62
CA VAL A 485 -26.43 -25.97 2.86
C VAL A 485 -26.10 -27.02 3.91
N THR A 486 -24.89 -26.97 4.44
CA THR A 486 -24.44 -27.94 5.45
C THR A 486 -23.95 -27.27 6.72
N ASN A 487 -24.32 -27.89 7.83
CA ASN A 487 -23.74 -27.68 9.15
C ASN A 487 -23.89 -29.02 9.87
N LYS A 488 -22.92 -29.42 10.70
CA LYS A 488 -23.00 -30.73 11.36
C LYS A 488 -24.26 -30.97 12.18
N SER A 489 -24.73 -29.93 12.89
CA SER A 489 -25.96 -30.02 13.68
C SER A 489 -27.22 -30.16 12.82
N GLY A 490 -27.10 -29.92 11.51
CA GLY A 490 -28.20 -29.78 10.56
C GLY A 490 -28.63 -28.33 10.38
N ILE A 491 -29.39 -28.08 9.32
CA ILE A 491 -29.97 -26.76 9.03
C ILE A 491 -31.42 -26.73 9.53
N ASN A 492 -31.70 -25.75 10.39
CA ASN A 492 -33.02 -25.50 10.97
C ASN A 492 -33.93 -24.83 9.93
N LYS A 493 -33.44 -23.76 9.31
CA LYS A 493 -34.15 -22.98 8.30
C LYS A 493 -33.20 -22.41 7.25
N ALA A 494 -33.67 -22.29 6.02
CA ALA A 494 -33.05 -21.49 4.97
C ALA A 494 -34.09 -20.58 4.32
N SER A 495 -33.66 -19.39 3.92
CA SER A 495 -34.50 -18.34 3.35
C SER A 495 -33.79 -17.72 2.16
N LEU A 496 -34.55 -17.50 1.09
CA LEU A 496 -34.13 -16.79 -0.11
C LEU A 496 -34.65 -15.35 -0.02
N PHE A 497 -33.76 -14.39 -0.20
CA PHE A 497 -34.09 -12.98 -0.30
C PHE A 497 -33.88 -12.55 -1.75
N SER A 498 -34.90 -11.99 -2.40
CA SER A 498 -34.80 -11.50 -3.78
C SER A 498 -35.50 -10.17 -3.96
N ARG A 499 -35.04 -9.35 -4.90
CA ARG A 499 -35.73 -8.12 -5.32
C ARG A 499 -35.26 -7.68 -6.70
N ILE A 500 -35.98 -6.72 -7.29
CA ILE A 500 -35.47 -5.96 -8.43
C ILE A 500 -34.41 -5.00 -7.89
N LYS A 501 -33.22 -4.98 -8.49
CA LYS A 501 -32.09 -4.14 -8.09
C LYS A 501 -32.53 -2.67 -8.01
N GLY A 502 -32.22 -2.02 -6.89
CA GLY A 502 -32.65 -0.64 -6.57
C GLY A 502 -33.98 -0.54 -5.79
N SER A 503 -34.70 -1.65 -5.59
CA SER A 503 -35.89 -1.65 -4.72
C SER A 503 -35.50 -1.59 -3.25
N SER A 504 -36.25 -0.84 -2.44
CA SER A 504 -35.94 -0.67 -1.00
C SER A 504 -36.22 -1.91 -0.15
N SER A 505 -37.10 -2.81 -0.59
CA SER A 505 -37.54 -3.98 0.19
C SER A 505 -37.12 -5.30 -0.45
N TRP A 506 -36.66 -6.23 0.38
CA TRP A 506 -36.41 -7.62 -0.01
C TRP A 506 -37.68 -8.46 0.07
N ASN A 507 -37.93 -9.29 -0.95
CA ASN A 507 -38.92 -10.35 -0.87
C ASN A 507 -38.26 -11.58 -0.22
N LEU A 508 -38.80 -12.01 0.93
CA LEU A 508 -38.35 -13.17 1.67
C LEU A 508 -39.21 -14.39 1.31
N THR A 509 -38.57 -15.41 0.78
CA THR A 509 -39.16 -16.73 0.51
C THR A 509 -38.52 -17.78 1.42
N ASN A 510 -39.32 -18.52 2.19
CA ASN A 510 -38.81 -19.66 2.94
C ASN A 510 -38.45 -20.79 1.98
N MET A 511 -37.23 -21.33 2.10
CA MET A 511 -36.79 -22.42 1.24
C MET A 511 -37.33 -23.76 1.72
N ILE A 512 -37.62 -24.64 0.77
CA ILE A 512 -38.12 -25.99 1.00
C ILE A 512 -36.93 -26.93 1.13
N LYS A 513 -36.86 -27.69 2.22
CA LYS A 513 -35.82 -28.72 2.42
C LYS A 513 -36.09 -29.93 1.54
N GLY A 514 -35.12 -30.27 0.69
CA GLY A 514 -35.07 -31.50 -0.11
C GLY A 514 -34.21 -32.59 0.51
N GLU A 515 -33.87 -33.60 -0.30
CA GLU A 515 -32.92 -34.66 0.06
C GLU A 515 -31.46 -34.14 0.03
N ASN A 516 -30.52 -34.87 0.63
CA ASN A 516 -29.07 -34.58 0.57
C ASN A 516 -28.66 -33.14 0.93
N ASN A 517 -29.41 -32.49 1.84
CA ASN A 517 -29.22 -31.11 2.27
C ASN A 517 -29.46 -30.04 1.19
N HIS A 518 -30.16 -30.37 0.12
CA HIS A 518 -30.65 -29.38 -0.83
C HIS A 518 -31.78 -28.54 -0.23
N TRP A 519 -31.79 -27.26 -0.54
CA TRP A 519 -32.84 -26.32 -0.21
C TRP A 519 -33.22 -25.55 -1.47
N THR A 520 -34.52 -25.46 -1.75
CA THR A 520 -35.01 -24.84 -2.98
C THR A 520 -36.03 -23.74 -2.70
N ALA A 521 -35.98 -22.68 -3.50
CA ALA A 521 -37.02 -21.66 -3.58
C ALA A 521 -37.00 -20.99 -4.95
N ASP A 522 -38.15 -20.50 -5.40
CA ASP A 522 -38.26 -19.79 -6.67
C ASP A 522 -38.16 -18.28 -6.47
N ILE A 523 -37.40 -17.62 -7.33
CA ILE A 523 -37.53 -16.19 -7.60
C ILE A 523 -38.64 -16.05 -8.65
N THR A 524 -39.70 -15.33 -8.30
CA THR A 524 -40.83 -15.08 -9.22
C THR A 524 -40.68 -13.70 -9.85
N THR A 525 -40.81 -13.62 -11.17
CA THR A 525 -40.70 -12.36 -11.94
C THR A 525 -41.99 -12.10 -12.71
N SER A 526 -42.33 -10.83 -12.92
CA SER A 526 -43.38 -10.47 -13.89
C SER A 526 -42.85 -10.70 -15.30
N SER A 527 -43.52 -11.56 -16.06
CA SER A 527 -43.12 -11.95 -17.43
C SER A 527 -42.84 -10.74 -18.34
N GLY A 528 -41.65 -10.69 -18.94
CA GLY A 528 -41.31 -9.75 -20.02
C GLY A 528 -40.47 -8.52 -19.65
N SER A 529 -39.80 -8.50 -18.49
CA SER A 529 -38.99 -7.35 -18.07
C SER A 529 -37.49 -7.64 -18.12
N ASN A 530 -36.72 -6.78 -18.82
CA ASN A 530 -35.25 -6.69 -18.78
C ASN A 530 -34.73 -6.14 -17.43
N GLN A 531 -35.37 -6.53 -16.33
CA GLN A 531 -35.03 -6.07 -14.99
C GLN A 531 -33.83 -6.84 -14.44
N VAL A 532 -32.93 -6.14 -13.77
CA VAL A 532 -31.85 -6.76 -13.02
C VAL A 532 -32.43 -7.22 -11.68
N MET A 533 -32.41 -8.53 -11.48
CA MET A 533 -32.76 -9.18 -10.22
C MET A 533 -31.52 -9.30 -9.36
N GLU A 534 -31.67 -9.12 -8.05
CA GLU A 534 -30.64 -9.45 -7.08
C GLU A 534 -31.19 -10.36 -5.99
N TYR A 535 -30.38 -11.32 -5.54
CA TYR A 535 -30.76 -12.27 -4.50
C TYR A 535 -29.59 -12.75 -3.65
N TYR A 536 -29.89 -13.19 -2.43
CA TYR A 536 -28.97 -13.90 -1.55
C TYR A 536 -29.72 -14.94 -0.73
N ILE A 537 -28.96 -15.87 -0.14
CA ILE A 537 -29.47 -16.96 0.68
C ILE A 537 -29.04 -16.74 2.12
N SER A 538 -29.93 -16.95 3.08
CA SER A 538 -29.60 -17.01 4.50
C SER A 538 -29.96 -18.39 5.04
N ALA A 539 -29.08 -19.00 5.82
CA ALA A 539 -29.36 -20.26 6.48
C ALA A 539 -28.97 -20.22 7.95
N THR A 540 -29.81 -20.84 8.79
CA THR A 540 -29.59 -20.99 10.22
C THR A 540 -29.50 -22.47 10.59
N SER A 541 -28.40 -22.87 11.21
CA SER A 541 -28.18 -24.22 11.73
C SER A 541 -29.00 -24.53 12.99
N ASN A 542 -29.03 -25.79 13.39
CA ASN A 542 -29.71 -26.23 14.62
C ASN A 542 -29.03 -25.74 15.90
N ASN A 543 -27.76 -25.33 15.84
CA ASN A 543 -27.07 -24.62 16.92
C ASN A 543 -27.25 -23.08 16.86
N ASN A 544 -28.22 -22.59 16.07
CA ASN A 544 -28.58 -21.18 15.92
C ASN A 544 -27.51 -20.27 15.29
N LYS A 545 -26.52 -20.84 14.59
CA LYS A 545 -25.58 -20.05 13.80
C LYS A 545 -26.23 -19.68 12.47
N THR A 546 -26.22 -18.40 12.11
CA THR A 546 -26.81 -17.90 10.86
C THR A 546 -25.72 -17.34 9.96
N MET A 547 -25.69 -17.79 8.70
CA MET A 547 -24.80 -17.26 7.67
C MET A 547 -25.58 -16.83 6.43
N ILE A 548 -24.97 -15.95 5.64
CA ILE A 548 -25.50 -15.42 4.38
C ILE A 548 -24.57 -15.85 3.24
N HIS A 549 -25.14 -16.11 2.07
CA HIS A 549 -24.40 -16.46 0.86
C HIS A 549 -24.92 -15.67 -0.36
N PRO A 550 -24.05 -14.90 -1.05
CA PRO A 550 -22.64 -14.67 -0.70
C PRO A 550 -22.54 -13.87 0.61
N MET A 551 -21.39 -13.87 1.27
CA MET A 551 -21.29 -13.38 2.66
C MET A 551 -21.71 -11.91 2.85
N THR A 552 -21.55 -11.09 1.80
CA THR A 552 -21.94 -9.68 1.73
C THR A 552 -23.28 -9.45 1.02
N GLY A 553 -24.09 -10.50 0.83
CA GLY A 553 -25.35 -10.44 0.07
C GLY A 553 -26.34 -9.38 0.58
N ASP A 554 -26.37 -9.17 1.90
CA ASP A 554 -27.17 -8.14 2.58
C ASP A 554 -26.55 -6.74 2.56
N GLN A 555 -25.30 -6.61 2.11
CA GLN A 555 -24.51 -5.38 2.06
C GLN A 555 -24.14 -4.97 0.63
N GLY A 556 -24.95 -5.38 -0.35
CA GLY A 556 -24.76 -5.01 -1.76
C GLY A 556 -23.93 -6.00 -2.57
N GLY A 557 -23.46 -7.10 -1.96
CA GLY A 557 -22.79 -8.21 -2.63
C GLY A 557 -23.72 -9.29 -3.18
N ALA A 558 -25.04 -9.05 -3.23
CA ALA A 558 -26.01 -10.03 -3.70
C ALA A 558 -25.71 -10.50 -5.13
N PHE A 559 -26.04 -11.76 -5.43
CA PHE A 559 -25.95 -12.27 -6.80
C PHE A 559 -26.91 -11.50 -7.69
N THR A 560 -26.46 -11.12 -8.89
CA THR A 560 -27.27 -10.37 -9.86
C THR A 560 -27.42 -11.11 -11.17
N PHE A 561 -28.64 -11.15 -11.70
CA PHE A 561 -28.91 -11.64 -13.05
C PHE A 561 -30.02 -10.83 -13.71
N TRP A 562 -30.13 -10.89 -15.02
CA TRP A 562 -31.25 -10.36 -15.79
C TRP A 562 -31.58 -11.34 -16.91
N CYS A 563 -32.77 -11.21 -17.49
CA CYS A 563 -33.16 -12.04 -18.62
C CYS A 563 -33.60 -11.21 -19.82
N THR A 564 -33.52 -11.80 -21.01
CA THR A 564 -34.05 -11.22 -22.25
C THR A 564 -35.19 -12.10 -22.78
N SER A 565 -36.25 -11.47 -23.29
CA SER A 565 -37.47 -12.15 -23.75
C SER A 565 -37.41 -12.68 -25.19
N GLN A 566 -36.24 -12.67 -25.83
CA GLN A 566 -36.08 -13.04 -27.23
C GLN A 566 -35.00 -14.11 -27.35
N THR A 567 -35.34 -15.28 -27.90
CA THR A 567 -34.33 -16.16 -28.49
C THR A 567 -33.68 -15.37 -29.62
N ASP A 568 -32.39 -15.09 -29.49
CA ASP A 568 -31.65 -14.47 -30.56
C ASP A 568 -31.41 -15.49 -31.68
N THR A 569 -32.11 -15.31 -32.79
CA THR A 569 -31.98 -16.12 -34.01
C THR A 569 -31.37 -15.33 -35.15
N GLU A 570 -30.99 -14.08 -34.91
CA GLU A 570 -30.42 -13.22 -35.92
C GLU A 570 -28.91 -13.36 -35.83
N ALA A 571 -28.26 -13.67 -36.95
CA ALA A 571 -26.80 -13.70 -36.94
C ALA A 571 -26.24 -12.27 -36.95
N PRO A 572 -25.07 -12.02 -36.34
CA PRO A 572 -24.40 -10.74 -36.44
C PRO A 572 -24.23 -10.30 -37.90
N THR A 573 -24.11 -8.99 -38.11
CA THR A 573 -23.67 -8.47 -39.39
C THR A 573 -22.28 -9.04 -39.73
N ALA A 574 -21.93 -9.16 -41.01
CA ALA A 574 -20.57 -9.55 -41.38
C ALA A 574 -19.55 -8.56 -40.83
N PRO A 575 -18.37 -9.00 -40.36
CA PRO A 575 -17.25 -8.08 -40.14
C PRO A 575 -16.92 -7.36 -41.45
N THR A 576 -16.72 -6.05 -41.41
CA THR A 576 -16.40 -5.25 -42.59
C THR A 576 -14.97 -4.75 -42.54
N ASN A 577 -14.44 -4.26 -43.67
CA ASN A 577 -13.10 -3.69 -43.75
C ASN A 577 -12.01 -4.62 -43.18
N LEU A 578 -12.09 -5.93 -43.48
CA LEU A 578 -10.96 -6.81 -43.18
C LEU A 578 -9.76 -6.34 -44.01
N THR A 579 -8.69 -6.01 -43.33
CA THR A 579 -7.41 -5.56 -43.90
C THR A 579 -6.25 -6.35 -43.32
N ALA A 580 -5.16 -6.40 -44.08
CA ALA A 580 -3.90 -6.95 -43.62
C ALA A 580 -2.84 -5.85 -43.55
N SER A 581 -2.00 -5.92 -42.51
CA SER A 581 -0.84 -5.05 -42.30
C SER A 581 0.35 -5.88 -41.82
N ASN A 582 1.52 -5.25 -41.70
CA ASN A 582 2.74 -5.86 -41.15
C ASN A 582 3.08 -7.24 -41.75
N ILE A 583 2.91 -7.37 -43.07
CA ILE A 583 3.16 -8.62 -43.79
C ILE A 583 4.66 -8.88 -43.80
N THR A 584 5.10 -9.98 -43.18
CA THR A 584 6.50 -10.42 -43.20
C THR A 584 6.67 -11.65 -44.09
N GLN A 585 7.82 -12.32 -44.00
CA GLN A 585 8.06 -13.60 -44.65
C GLN A 585 7.22 -14.74 -44.04
N THR A 586 6.82 -14.63 -42.77
CA THR A 586 6.18 -15.73 -42.02
C THR A 586 4.98 -15.30 -41.17
N THR A 587 4.60 -14.02 -41.20
CA THR A 587 3.50 -13.46 -40.41
C THR A 587 2.67 -12.42 -41.18
N VAL A 588 1.44 -12.17 -40.72
CA VAL A 588 0.58 -11.05 -41.15
C VAL A 588 -0.34 -10.63 -40.00
N ASP A 589 -0.54 -9.33 -39.82
CA ASP A 589 -1.56 -8.79 -38.91
C ASP A 589 -2.88 -8.58 -39.66
N LEU A 590 -3.97 -9.06 -39.09
CA LEU A 590 -5.33 -8.86 -39.58
C LEU A 590 -6.07 -7.87 -38.69
N SER A 591 -6.86 -6.99 -39.29
CA SER A 591 -7.76 -6.08 -38.58
C SER A 591 -9.08 -5.93 -39.33
N TRP A 592 -10.18 -5.73 -38.63
CA TRP A 592 -11.50 -5.53 -39.22
C TRP A 592 -12.35 -4.56 -38.40
N THR A 593 -13.42 -4.05 -39.00
CA THR A 593 -14.47 -3.30 -38.30
C THR A 593 -15.40 -4.26 -37.59
N SER A 594 -15.73 -3.93 -36.35
CA SER A 594 -16.63 -4.73 -35.51
C SER A 594 -17.99 -4.93 -36.15
N SER A 595 -18.53 -6.13 -35.98
CA SER A 595 -19.90 -6.44 -36.32
C SER A 595 -20.88 -5.91 -35.28
N THR A 596 -22.11 -5.65 -35.70
CA THR A 596 -23.24 -5.36 -34.81
C THR A 596 -24.19 -6.53 -34.82
N ASP A 597 -24.88 -6.72 -33.71
CA ASP A 597 -25.91 -7.73 -33.55
C ASP A 597 -27.11 -7.13 -32.80
N ASN A 598 -28.29 -7.73 -32.93
CA ASN A 598 -29.49 -7.26 -32.25
C ASN A 598 -29.42 -7.47 -30.73
N ILE A 599 -28.55 -8.37 -30.25
CA ILE A 599 -28.32 -8.67 -28.84
C ILE A 599 -26.86 -8.37 -28.47
N GLU A 600 -25.88 -9.14 -28.97
CA GLU A 600 -24.45 -8.89 -28.75
C GLU A 600 -23.54 -9.79 -29.60
N VAL A 601 -22.40 -9.25 -30.06
CA VAL A 601 -21.33 -10.04 -30.69
C VAL A 601 -20.36 -10.51 -29.60
N THR A 602 -20.14 -11.83 -29.48
CA THR A 602 -19.26 -12.43 -28.45
C THR A 602 -17.88 -12.80 -28.96
N GLY A 603 -17.67 -12.85 -30.28
CA GLY A 603 -16.38 -13.18 -30.83
C GLY A 603 -16.29 -13.21 -32.35
N TYR A 604 -15.10 -13.53 -32.84
CA TYR A 604 -14.82 -13.66 -34.27
C TYR A 604 -14.06 -14.96 -34.56
N GLU A 605 -14.38 -15.60 -35.69
CA GLU A 605 -13.69 -16.77 -36.23
C GLU A 605 -12.85 -16.35 -37.44
N ILE A 606 -11.54 -16.63 -37.40
CA ILE A 606 -10.58 -16.23 -38.43
C ILE A 606 -10.24 -17.45 -39.30
N TYR A 607 -10.47 -17.35 -40.61
CA TYR A 607 -10.25 -18.42 -41.56
C TYR A 607 -9.09 -18.12 -42.48
N GLN A 608 -8.24 -19.13 -42.71
CA GLN A 608 -7.23 -19.17 -43.77
C GLN A 608 -7.69 -20.16 -44.84
N GLY A 609 -8.14 -19.63 -45.99
CA GLY A 609 -8.86 -20.42 -46.99
C GLY A 609 -10.13 -21.04 -46.39
N SER A 610 -10.18 -22.37 -46.30
CA SER A 610 -11.33 -23.07 -45.69
C SER A 610 -11.09 -23.51 -44.25
N THR A 611 -9.89 -23.28 -43.70
CA THR A 611 -9.48 -23.74 -42.38
C THR A 611 -9.69 -22.64 -41.35
N LEU A 612 -10.43 -22.92 -40.27
CA LEU A 612 -10.48 -22.06 -39.08
C LEU A 612 -9.12 -22.12 -38.38
N ILE A 613 -8.45 -20.98 -38.25
CA ILE A 613 -7.11 -20.90 -37.65
C ILE A 613 -7.11 -20.28 -36.25
N ALA A 614 -8.11 -19.46 -35.91
CA ALA A 614 -8.24 -18.85 -34.59
C ALA A 614 -9.68 -18.40 -34.29
N SER A 615 -9.96 -18.11 -33.01
CA SER A 615 -11.17 -17.42 -32.57
C SER A 615 -10.84 -16.39 -31.48
N THR A 616 -11.49 -15.23 -31.50
CA THR A 616 -11.29 -14.14 -30.52
C THR A 616 -12.57 -13.90 -29.71
N SER A 617 -12.44 -13.39 -28.48
CA SER A 617 -13.54 -13.15 -27.54
C SER A 617 -14.06 -11.69 -27.54
N SER A 618 -13.92 -10.98 -28.69
CA SER A 618 -14.43 -9.64 -29.07
C SER A 618 -13.40 -8.73 -29.76
N GLY A 619 -12.10 -9.05 -29.67
CA GLY A 619 -11.04 -8.29 -30.33
C GLY A 619 -11.17 -8.31 -31.85
N THR A 620 -10.94 -7.16 -32.50
CA THR A 620 -11.07 -6.96 -33.95
C THR A 620 -9.74 -6.98 -34.70
N THR A 621 -8.71 -7.58 -34.09
CA THR A 621 -7.38 -7.78 -34.67
C THR A 621 -6.87 -9.19 -34.37
N HIS A 622 -5.98 -9.70 -35.22
CA HIS A 622 -5.33 -11.00 -35.01
C HIS A 622 -4.01 -11.12 -35.78
N LEU A 623 -2.92 -11.50 -35.10
CA LEU A 623 -1.63 -11.83 -35.72
C LEU A 623 -1.63 -13.30 -36.17
N VAL A 624 -1.45 -13.53 -37.47
CA VAL A 624 -1.27 -14.87 -38.05
C VAL A 624 0.23 -15.16 -38.18
N THR A 625 0.68 -16.28 -37.62
CA THR A 625 2.09 -16.72 -37.65
C THR A 625 2.27 -18.06 -38.37
N GLY A 626 3.52 -18.40 -38.71
CA GLY A 626 3.87 -19.72 -39.27
C GLY A 626 3.57 -19.85 -40.77
N LEU A 627 3.50 -18.73 -41.48
CA LEU A 627 3.33 -18.69 -42.93
C LEU A 627 4.65 -18.98 -43.66
N THR A 628 4.55 -19.38 -44.93
CA THR A 628 5.70 -19.65 -45.80
C THR A 628 5.99 -18.43 -46.66
N ALA A 629 7.25 -18.02 -46.76
CA ALA A 629 7.68 -16.90 -47.59
C ALA A 629 7.22 -17.02 -49.05
N ASN A 630 7.00 -15.88 -49.69
CA ASN A 630 6.50 -15.76 -51.07
C ASN A 630 5.23 -16.60 -51.39
N THR A 631 4.37 -16.85 -50.39
CA THR A 631 3.15 -17.66 -50.55
C THR A 631 1.91 -16.79 -50.37
N SER A 632 0.94 -16.95 -51.27
CA SER A 632 -0.36 -16.26 -51.19
C SER A 632 -1.33 -17.02 -50.28
N TYR A 633 -1.96 -16.30 -49.35
CA TYR A 633 -2.95 -16.78 -48.41
C TYR A 633 -4.23 -15.94 -48.53
N ILE A 634 -5.38 -16.60 -48.45
CA ILE A 634 -6.68 -15.94 -48.43
C ILE A 634 -7.21 -15.95 -47.01
N PHE A 635 -7.62 -14.80 -46.49
CA PHE A 635 -8.22 -14.68 -45.17
C PHE A 635 -9.63 -14.08 -45.24
N TYR A 636 -10.52 -14.57 -44.37
CA TYR A 636 -11.79 -13.91 -44.05
C TYR A 636 -12.15 -14.16 -42.59
N VAL A 637 -13.05 -13.33 -42.06
CA VAL A 637 -13.49 -13.38 -40.66
C VAL A 637 -15.01 -13.51 -40.61
N LYS A 638 -15.54 -14.25 -39.64
CA LYS A 638 -16.96 -14.32 -39.32
C LYS A 638 -17.18 -13.89 -37.88
N ALA A 639 -18.27 -13.18 -37.60
CA ALA A 639 -18.68 -12.83 -36.26
C ALA A 639 -19.59 -13.93 -35.68
N LYS A 640 -19.56 -14.06 -34.35
CA LYS A 640 -20.37 -14.97 -33.56
C LYS A 640 -21.07 -14.20 -32.44
N ASP A 641 -22.35 -14.44 -32.24
CA ASP A 641 -23.12 -13.86 -31.12
C ASP A 641 -23.15 -14.78 -29.88
N ALA A 642 -23.87 -14.35 -28.85
CA ALA A 642 -24.07 -15.11 -27.61
C ALA A 642 -24.95 -16.36 -27.79
N ALA A 643 -25.88 -16.35 -28.75
CA ALA A 643 -26.74 -17.49 -29.07
C ALA A 643 -26.05 -18.55 -29.95
N GLY A 644 -24.85 -18.26 -30.45
CA GLY A 644 -24.05 -19.11 -31.32
C GLY A 644 -24.40 -18.99 -32.80
N ASN A 645 -25.17 -17.97 -33.23
CA ASN A 645 -25.34 -17.72 -34.65
C ASN A 645 -24.05 -17.12 -35.24
N ILE A 646 -23.75 -17.49 -36.48
CA ILE A 646 -22.53 -17.11 -37.19
C ILE A 646 -22.90 -16.22 -38.37
N SER A 647 -22.23 -15.07 -38.49
CA SER A 647 -22.42 -14.14 -39.58
C SER A 647 -22.05 -14.74 -40.94
N VAL A 648 -22.45 -14.06 -42.02
CA VAL A 648 -21.78 -14.26 -43.31
C VAL A 648 -20.33 -13.78 -43.22
N SER A 649 -19.45 -14.31 -44.10
CA SER A 649 -18.03 -13.92 -44.11
C SER A 649 -17.85 -12.43 -44.40
N SER A 650 -16.79 -11.84 -43.86
CA SER A 650 -16.25 -10.55 -44.27
C SER A 650 -15.85 -10.53 -45.76
N ASN A 651 -15.33 -9.40 -46.24
CA ASN A 651 -14.54 -9.41 -47.47
C ASN A 651 -13.35 -10.38 -47.31
N GLU A 652 -13.02 -11.09 -48.39
CA GLU A 652 -11.79 -11.88 -48.47
C GLU A 652 -10.62 -10.95 -48.80
N ILE A 653 -9.48 -11.16 -48.15
CA ILE A 653 -8.22 -10.53 -48.52
C ILE A 653 -7.23 -11.60 -48.99
N ASN A 654 -6.50 -11.31 -50.06
CA ASN A 654 -5.43 -12.16 -50.55
C ASN A 654 -4.09 -11.50 -50.21
N VAL A 655 -3.33 -12.13 -49.34
CA VAL A 655 -2.06 -11.64 -48.80
C VAL A 655 -0.95 -12.54 -49.30
N THR A 656 0.05 -11.97 -49.98
CA THR A 656 1.29 -12.69 -50.29
C THR A 656 2.37 -12.26 -49.30
N THR A 657 2.86 -13.21 -48.49
CA THR A 657 4.01 -12.97 -47.60
C THR A 657 5.22 -12.49 -48.41
N LEU A 658 6.09 -11.69 -47.78
CA LEU A 658 7.31 -11.21 -48.44
C LEU A 658 8.17 -12.37 -48.94
N ALA A 659 8.90 -12.11 -50.03
CA ALA A 659 9.88 -13.06 -50.53
C ALA A 659 11.02 -13.23 -49.52
N ASP A 660 11.59 -14.44 -49.48
CA ASP A 660 12.85 -14.66 -48.80
C ASP A 660 13.95 -13.91 -49.58
N THR A 661 14.40 -12.77 -49.06
CA THR A 661 15.36 -11.88 -49.72
C THR A 661 16.81 -12.17 -49.31
N THR A 662 17.19 -13.41 -49.01
CA THR A 662 18.61 -13.77 -49.06
C THR A 662 19.09 -13.64 -50.51
N ASN A 663 19.51 -12.43 -50.90
CA ASN A 663 19.98 -12.10 -52.24
C ASN A 663 21.27 -12.88 -52.53
N PRO A 664 21.28 -13.79 -53.52
CA PRO A 664 22.48 -14.56 -53.86
C PRO A 664 23.63 -13.69 -54.43
N ASN A 665 23.35 -12.43 -54.77
CA ASN A 665 24.28 -11.50 -55.43
C ASN A 665 24.68 -10.29 -54.56
N ASP A 666 24.46 -10.34 -53.24
CA ASP A 666 24.95 -9.30 -52.32
C ASP A 666 26.48 -9.40 -52.12
N CYS A 667 27.20 -8.39 -52.59
CA CYS A 667 28.66 -8.30 -52.53
C CYS A 667 29.19 -7.59 -51.27
N SER A 668 28.32 -7.10 -50.38
CA SER A 668 28.67 -6.27 -49.21
C SER A 668 29.71 -6.93 -48.29
N ASN A 669 29.76 -8.26 -48.25
CA ASN A 669 30.66 -9.05 -47.40
C ASN A 669 31.85 -9.71 -48.14
N ILE A 670 32.04 -9.44 -49.43
CA ILE A 670 33.15 -9.99 -50.24
C ILE A 670 34.24 -8.92 -50.40
N PRO A 671 35.51 -9.20 -50.04
CA PRO A 671 36.58 -8.20 -50.10
C PRO A 671 36.94 -7.80 -51.55
N ASN A 672 37.28 -6.53 -51.76
CA ASN A 672 37.79 -6.05 -53.05
C ASN A 672 39.17 -6.65 -53.39
N TYR A 673 39.45 -6.87 -54.67
CA TYR A 673 40.74 -7.38 -55.14
C TYR A 673 41.89 -6.45 -54.78
N GLN A 674 42.86 -6.99 -54.06
CA GLN A 674 44.14 -6.36 -53.75
C GLN A 674 45.27 -7.11 -54.48
N GLY A 675 45.97 -6.43 -55.39
CA GLY A 675 47.01 -7.04 -56.24
C GLY A 675 48.27 -7.53 -55.50
N SER A 676 48.44 -7.19 -54.22
CA SER A 676 49.57 -7.60 -53.38
C SER A 676 49.24 -8.70 -52.37
N ALA A 677 47.99 -9.17 -52.29
CA ALA A 677 47.58 -10.23 -51.37
C ALA A 677 47.77 -11.63 -51.99
N ASN A 678 48.08 -12.62 -51.16
CA ASN A 678 48.16 -14.03 -51.57
C ASN A 678 46.78 -14.68 -51.44
N TYR A 679 46.22 -15.17 -52.55
CA TYR A 679 44.90 -15.83 -52.58
C TYR A 679 45.04 -17.33 -52.82
N SER A 680 44.27 -18.12 -52.07
CA SER A 680 44.15 -19.58 -52.19
C SER A 680 42.92 -19.96 -53.03
N ASN A 681 42.85 -21.20 -53.52
CA ASN A 681 41.62 -21.67 -54.16
C ASN A 681 40.44 -21.63 -53.18
N GLY A 682 39.29 -21.14 -53.65
CA GLY A 682 38.07 -20.90 -52.86
C GLY A 682 37.90 -19.46 -52.41
N ASP A 683 38.94 -18.62 -52.46
CA ASP A 683 38.83 -17.20 -52.10
C ASP A 683 37.96 -16.46 -53.12
N ARG A 684 37.08 -15.57 -52.62
CA ARG A 684 36.23 -14.71 -53.44
C ARG A 684 36.64 -13.25 -53.30
N ILE A 685 36.60 -12.52 -54.40
CA ILE A 685 36.92 -11.10 -54.47
C ILE A 685 35.91 -10.35 -55.33
N VAL A 686 35.77 -9.04 -55.07
CA VAL A 686 35.12 -8.11 -55.99
C VAL A 686 36.20 -7.39 -56.81
N TYR A 687 36.09 -7.43 -58.14
CA TYR A 687 36.94 -6.65 -59.06
C TYR A 687 36.07 -6.05 -60.16
N GLN A 688 36.13 -4.73 -60.32
CA GLN A 688 35.35 -4.00 -61.34
C GLN A 688 33.83 -4.29 -61.28
N ASN A 689 33.28 -4.36 -60.07
CA ASN A 689 31.85 -4.62 -59.84
C ASN A 689 31.40 -6.04 -60.24
N GLN A 690 32.34 -6.99 -60.32
CA GLN A 690 32.07 -8.41 -60.59
C GLN A 690 32.75 -9.28 -59.51
N VAL A 691 32.11 -10.37 -59.11
CA VAL A 691 32.67 -11.35 -58.17
C VAL A 691 33.45 -12.43 -58.93
N TYR A 692 34.67 -12.69 -58.48
CA TYR A 692 35.49 -13.79 -58.95
C TYR A 692 35.83 -14.75 -57.81
N GLU A 693 35.82 -16.05 -58.09
CA GLU A 693 36.33 -17.09 -57.18
C GLU A 693 37.64 -17.68 -57.73
N ARG A 694 38.61 -17.91 -56.85
CA ARG A 694 39.90 -18.51 -57.22
C ARG A 694 39.71 -20.02 -57.38
N ILE A 695 39.76 -20.54 -58.60
CA ILE A 695 39.63 -21.97 -58.88
C ILE A 695 40.81 -22.41 -59.76
N ASN A 696 41.52 -23.46 -59.35
CA ASN A 696 42.75 -23.96 -60.01
C ASN A 696 43.79 -22.87 -60.29
N ASN A 697 44.03 -21.98 -59.33
CA ASN A 697 44.93 -20.82 -59.45
C ASN A 697 44.55 -19.83 -60.58
N GLN A 698 43.31 -19.83 -61.04
CA GLN A 698 42.76 -18.86 -61.99
C GLN A 698 41.55 -18.15 -61.35
N TRP A 699 41.34 -16.87 -61.70
CA TRP A 699 40.13 -16.16 -61.30
C TRP A 699 38.99 -16.52 -62.25
N VAL A 700 37.92 -17.09 -61.71
CA VAL A 700 36.73 -17.49 -62.46
C VAL A 700 35.59 -16.57 -62.06
N TYR A 701 35.04 -15.86 -63.04
CA TYR A 701 33.88 -14.99 -62.88
C TYR A 701 32.67 -15.79 -62.35
N GLN A 702 31.94 -15.20 -61.40
CA GLN A 702 30.72 -15.77 -60.83
C GLN A 702 29.49 -14.98 -61.27
N PHE A 703 29.40 -13.71 -60.87
CA PHE A 703 28.28 -12.82 -61.13
C PHE A 703 28.68 -11.34 -61.00
N ASP A 704 27.85 -10.44 -61.54
CA ASP A 704 27.99 -8.99 -61.38
C ASP A 704 27.34 -8.54 -60.06
N CYS A 705 27.92 -7.54 -59.38
CA CYS A 705 27.32 -6.89 -58.21
C CYS A 705 26.28 -5.88 -58.69
N ASP A 706 25.03 -6.01 -58.27
CA ASP A 706 23.99 -5.06 -58.68
C ASP A 706 24.16 -3.70 -57.97
N ALA A 707 24.15 -2.62 -58.75
CA ALA A 707 24.06 -1.26 -58.23
C ALA A 707 22.63 -1.01 -57.75
N THR A 708 22.44 -0.70 -56.47
CA THR A 708 21.13 -0.29 -55.93
C THR A 708 20.62 0.95 -56.65
N PRO A 709 19.39 0.94 -57.21
CA PRO A 709 18.74 2.16 -57.66
C PRO A 709 18.58 3.12 -56.47
N ALA A 710 18.74 4.42 -56.72
CA ALA A 710 18.36 5.44 -55.75
C ALA A 710 16.84 5.39 -55.55
N ASP A 711 16.42 5.39 -54.29
CA ASP A 711 15.02 5.50 -53.91
C ASP A 711 14.50 6.92 -54.24
N THR A 712 13.44 6.98 -55.03
CA THR A 712 12.85 8.23 -55.52
C THR A 712 11.36 8.33 -55.20
N GLN A 713 10.80 7.32 -54.54
CA GLN A 713 9.40 7.29 -54.16
C GLN A 713 9.28 7.81 -52.73
N ALA A 714 8.31 8.72 -52.52
CA ALA A 714 8.07 9.28 -51.19
C ALA A 714 7.12 8.40 -50.38
N PRO A 715 7.23 8.42 -49.04
CA PRO A 715 6.28 7.73 -48.15
C PRO A 715 4.83 8.15 -48.39
N THR A 716 3.91 7.27 -48.04
CA THR A 716 2.48 7.61 -47.93
C THR A 716 2.25 8.64 -46.81
N ALA A 717 1.18 9.42 -46.90
CA ALA A 717 0.84 10.39 -45.87
C ALA A 717 0.42 9.69 -44.57
N PRO A 718 0.80 10.22 -43.40
CA PRO A 718 0.22 9.79 -42.13
C PRO A 718 -1.31 9.95 -42.18
N SER A 719 -2.06 8.92 -41.77
CA SER A 719 -3.52 8.93 -41.80
C SER A 719 -4.10 8.94 -40.40
N ASP A 720 -5.37 9.33 -40.27
CA ASP A 720 -6.10 9.42 -38.99
C ASP A 720 -5.37 10.20 -37.90
N LEU A 721 -4.78 11.35 -38.26
CA LEU A 721 -4.26 12.27 -37.26
C LEU A 721 -5.40 12.75 -36.37
N THR A 722 -5.35 12.40 -35.09
CA THR A 722 -6.33 12.75 -34.06
C THR A 722 -5.64 13.35 -32.85
N ALA A 723 -6.41 14.06 -32.03
CA ALA A 723 -5.94 14.64 -30.78
C ALA A 723 -6.75 14.09 -29.61
N LEU A 724 -6.06 13.71 -28.54
CA LEU A 724 -6.59 13.11 -27.32
C LEU A 724 -6.01 13.84 -26.10
N ASN A 725 -6.55 13.56 -24.91
CA ASN A 725 -6.08 14.10 -23.63
C ASN A 725 -5.90 15.64 -23.64
N ILE A 726 -6.86 16.35 -24.24
CA ILE A 726 -6.80 17.81 -24.37
C ILE A 726 -6.99 18.43 -22.99
N THR A 727 -6.01 19.18 -22.52
CA THR A 727 -6.06 19.91 -21.24
C THR A 727 -6.21 21.41 -21.47
N GLN A 728 -6.08 22.20 -20.41
CA GLN A 728 -6.01 23.66 -20.49
C GLN A 728 -4.76 24.14 -21.24
N THR A 729 -3.66 23.36 -21.24
CA THR A 729 -2.37 23.80 -21.81
C THR A 729 -1.64 22.74 -22.63
N SER A 730 -2.29 21.61 -22.96
CA SER A 730 -1.67 20.53 -23.74
C SER A 730 -2.68 19.73 -24.56
N ALA A 731 -2.17 18.97 -25.52
CA ALA A 731 -2.91 17.96 -26.27
C ALA A 731 -1.96 16.86 -26.78
N ASP A 732 -2.41 15.61 -26.79
CA ASP A 732 -1.67 14.48 -27.33
C ASP A 732 -2.14 14.18 -28.76
N LEU A 733 -1.22 14.14 -29.72
CA LEU A 733 -1.52 13.82 -31.12
C LEU A 733 -1.18 12.36 -31.41
N THR A 734 -2.01 11.67 -32.18
CA THR A 734 -1.75 10.30 -32.64
C THR A 734 -2.17 10.14 -34.10
N TRP A 735 -1.48 9.27 -34.85
CA TRP A 735 -1.78 8.97 -36.25
C TRP A 735 -1.42 7.51 -36.59
N ASN A 736 -1.87 7.05 -37.75
CA ASN A 736 -1.48 5.76 -38.32
C ASN A 736 -0.15 5.88 -39.07
N PRO A 737 0.72 4.85 -39.00
CA PRO A 737 2.02 4.86 -39.65
C PRO A 737 1.93 4.95 -41.17
N SER A 738 2.84 5.72 -41.75
CA SER A 738 3.12 5.76 -43.19
C SER A 738 3.87 4.50 -43.63
N THR A 739 3.65 4.11 -44.89
CA THR A 739 4.39 3.05 -45.60
C THR A 739 5.24 3.63 -46.73
N ASP A 740 6.36 2.97 -47.01
CA ASP A 740 7.32 3.32 -48.06
C ASP A 740 7.93 2.04 -48.66
N ASN A 741 8.47 2.12 -49.88
CA ASN A 741 9.10 0.97 -50.56
C ASN A 741 10.48 0.57 -50.00
N VAL A 742 11.15 1.45 -49.26
CA VAL A 742 12.38 1.12 -48.53
C VAL A 742 12.16 1.21 -47.02
N ALA A 743 11.87 2.39 -46.48
CA ALA A 743 11.58 2.58 -45.05
C ALA A 743 11.19 4.03 -44.75
N VAL A 744 10.16 4.22 -43.91
CA VAL A 744 9.88 5.50 -43.25
C VAL A 744 10.81 5.64 -42.05
N THR A 745 11.49 6.78 -41.93
CA THR A 745 12.53 7.02 -40.93
C THR A 745 12.22 8.17 -39.97
N GLU A 746 11.26 9.04 -40.31
CA GLU A 746 10.90 10.20 -39.49
C GLU A 746 9.48 10.71 -39.79
N TYR A 747 8.78 11.26 -38.79
CA TYR A 747 7.57 12.06 -38.92
C TYR A 747 7.81 13.49 -38.41
N GLU A 748 7.38 14.50 -39.15
CA GLU A 748 7.47 15.91 -38.77
C GLU A 748 6.09 16.47 -38.41
N VAL A 749 5.94 17.03 -37.22
CA VAL A 749 4.68 17.56 -36.67
C VAL A 749 4.66 19.08 -36.73
N TYR A 750 3.62 19.63 -37.35
CA TYR A 750 3.45 21.07 -37.54
C TYR A 750 2.25 21.58 -36.74
N GLN A 751 2.41 22.72 -36.08
CA GLN A 751 1.33 23.52 -35.48
C GLN A 751 1.08 24.75 -36.33
N GLU A 752 -0.11 24.82 -36.93
CA GLU A 752 -0.64 25.82 -37.87
C GLU A 752 0.14 26.02 -39.17
N ASN A 753 1.46 25.83 -39.16
CA ASN A 753 2.45 25.75 -40.25
C ASN A 753 3.90 25.78 -39.71
N THR A 754 4.12 25.79 -38.40
CA THR A 754 5.45 25.80 -37.78
C THR A 754 5.80 24.38 -37.33
N LEU A 755 6.97 23.86 -37.73
CA LEU A 755 7.47 22.58 -37.24
C LEU A 755 7.70 22.68 -35.72
N ILE A 756 6.97 21.90 -34.94
CA ILE A 756 7.07 21.87 -33.47
C ILE A 756 7.87 20.67 -32.95
N GLY A 757 8.11 19.66 -33.79
CA GLY A 757 9.01 18.56 -33.49
C GLY A 757 8.93 17.45 -34.53
N SER A 758 9.77 16.43 -34.36
CA SER A 758 9.75 15.22 -35.17
C SER A 758 9.92 13.96 -34.32
N THR A 759 9.47 12.82 -34.84
CA THR A 759 9.59 11.49 -34.22
C THR A 759 10.21 10.52 -35.22
N SER A 760 11.04 9.56 -34.79
CA SER A 760 11.70 8.63 -35.72
C SER A 760 10.78 7.47 -36.14
N SER A 761 10.11 6.82 -35.18
CA SER A 761 9.20 5.68 -35.43
C SER A 761 7.88 5.73 -34.66
N LEU A 762 7.73 6.67 -33.72
CA LEU A 762 6.52 6.82 -32.92
C LEU A 762 5.45 7.57 -33.74
N THR A 763 4.24 7.03 -33.76
CA THR A 763 3.10 7.66 -34.45
C THR A 763 2.24 8.49 -33.49
N SER A 764 2.90 9.14 -32.54
CA SER A 764 2.29 9.99 -31.52
C SER A 764 3.22 11.14 -31.13
N PHE A 765 2.65 12.27 -30.72
CA PHE A 765 3.40 13.45 -30.31
C PHE A 765 2.60 14.32 -29.32
N SER A 766 3.14 14.55 -28.12
CA SER A 766 2.52 15.41 -27.09
C SER A 766 2.92 16.86 -27.25
N VAL A 767 1.95 17.76 -27.31
CA VAL A 767 2.15 19.21 -27.41
C VAL A 767 1.79 19.86 -26.07
N SER A 768 2.71 20.64 -25.51
CA SER A 768 2.54 21.34 -24.22
C SER A 768 2.73 22.86 -24.40
N ASN A 769 2.45 23.64 -23.35
CA ASN A 769 2.50 25.11 -23.36
C ASN A 769 1.52 25.78 -24.33
N LEU A 770 0.39 25.12 -24.59
CA LEU A 770 -0.72 25.70 -25.30
C LEU A 770 -1.43 26.72 -24.38
N THR A 771 -2.02 27.76 -24.97
CA THR A 771 -2.80 28.76 -24.24
C THR A 771 -4.21 28.20 -24.00
N GLU A 772 -4.78 28.43 -22.81
CA GLU A 772 -6.13 27.97 -22.48
C GLU A 772 -7.22 28.54 -23.39
N ASN A 773 -8.32 27.81 -23.55
CA ASN A 773 -9.47 28.18 -24.39
C ASN A 773 -9.10 28.62 -25.83
N THR A 774 -7.95 28.17 -26.33
CA THR A 774 -7.37 28.62 -27.61
C THR A 774 -7.37 27.46 -28.59
N THR A 775 -7.77 27.75 -29.83
CA THR A 775 -7.81 26.76 -30.90
C THR A 775 -6.49 26.74 -31.66
N TYR A 776 -5.92 25.54 -31.79
CA TYR A 776 -4.72 25.22 -32.55
C TYR A 776 -5.06 24.23 -33.65
N SER A 777 -4.27 24.22 -34.72
CA SER A 777 -4.37 23.19 -35.77
C SER A 777 -3.04 22.46 -35.93
N PHE A 778 -3.08 21.16 -36.15
CA PHE A 778 -1.90 20.32 -36.29
C PHE A 778 -1.94 19.47 -37.55
N SER A 779 -0.77 19.20 -38.13
CA SER A 779 -0.58 18.32 -39.27
C SER A 779 0.76 17.58 -39.19
N VAL A 780 0.88 16.45 -39.90
CA VAL A 780 2.09 15.60 -39.86
C VAL A 780 2.53 15.21 -41.27
N TYR A 781 3.84 15.15 -41.50
CA TYR A 781 4.49 14.61 -42.70
C TYR A 781 5.35 13.40 -42.33
N ALA A 782 5.57 12.47 -43.25
CA ALA A 782 6.52 11.37 -43.11
C ALA A 782 7.72 11.54 -44.06
N LYS A 783 8.89 11.05 -43.66
CA LYS A 783 10.13 11.04 -44.45
C LYS A 783 10.74 9.64 -44.52
N ASP A 784 11.41 9.34 -45.63
CA ASP A 784 12.16 8.09 -45.81
C ASP A 784 13.68 8.25 -45.59
N ALA A 785 14.41 7.14 -45.70
CA ALA A 785 15.87 7.10 -45.59
C ALA A 785 16.62 7.85 -46.71
N ALA A 786 15.96 8.11 -47.85
CA ALA A 786 16.50 8.89 -48.97
C ALA A 786 16.17 10.39 -48.87
N GLY A 787 15.36 10.79 -47.88
CA GLY A 787 14.92 12.16 -47.63
C GLY A 787 13.70 12.60 -48.42
N ASN A 788 12.99 11.70 -49.11
CA ASN A 788 11.72 12.07 -49.76
C ASN A 788 10.65 12.30 -48.68
N THR A 789 9.79 13.30 -48.89
CA THR A 789 8.75 13.70 -47.91
C THR A 789 7.37 13.38 -48.47
N SER A 790 6.50 12.80 -47.65
CA SER A 790 5.11 12.50 -47.99
C SER A 790 4.30 13.78 -48.30
N ILE A 791 3.08 13.60 -48.81
CA ILE A 791 2.07 14.67 -48.69
C ILE A 791 1.58 14.76 -47.23
N VAL A 792 1.00 15.91 -46.86
CA VAL A 792 0.55 16.20 -45.49
C VAL A 792 -0.63 15.31 -45.07
N SER A 793 -0.71 14.96 -43.78
CA SER A 793 -1.85 14.29 -43.16
C SER A 793 -3.14 15.12 -43.23
N ASN A 794 -4.26 14.58 -42.71
CA ASN A 794 -5.40 15.41 -42.34
C ASN A 794 -4.99 16.43 -41.26
N ILE A 795 -5.63 17.60 -41.25
CA ILE A 795 -5.43 18.62 -40.20
C ILE A 795 -6.38 18.32 -39.04
N VAL A 796 -5.85 18.19 -37.84
CA VAL A 796 -6.66 18.13 -36.60
C VAL A 796 -6.70 19.49 -35.95
N THR A 797 -7.89 19.95 -35.57
CA THR A 797 -8.06 21.23 -34.86
C THR A 797 -8.43 20.93 -33.41
N VAL A 798 -7.65 21.49 -32.48
CA VAL A 798 -7.76 21.25 -31.04
C VAL A 798 -8.05 22.57 -30.36
N LYS A 799 -9.11 22.63 -29.55
CA LYS A 799 -9.35 23.75 -28.64
C LYS A 799 -8.98 23.31 -27.24
N THR A 800 -7.96 23.93 -26.64
CA THR A 800 -7.62 23.68 -25.24
C THR A 800 -8.80 24.01 -24.34
N LEU A 801 -8.89 23.30 -23.22
CA LEU A 801 -9.98 23.49 -22.26
C LEU A 801 -9.91 24.90 -21.65
N ALA A 802 -11.07 25.48 -21.34
CA ALA A 802 -11.14 26.67 -20.52
C ALA A 802 -11.00 26.25 -19.05
N ASN A 803 -10.25 27.03 -18.26
CA ASN A 803 -10.22 26.84 -16.82
C ASN A 803 -11.62 27.10 -16.24
N THR A 804 -12.35 26.04 -15.91
CA THR A 804 -13.75 26.09 -15.50
C THR A 804 -14.00 25.20 -14.29
N THR A 805 -14.18 25.84 -13.14
CA THR A 805 -14.57 25.24 -11.86
C THR A 805 -16.07 24.91 -11.79
N ASN A 806 -16.71 24.45 -12.88
CA ASN A 806 -18.11 24.00 -12.84
C ASN A 806 -18.45 22.97 -13.93
N PRO A 807 -18.82 21.73 -13.59
CA PRO A 807 -19.16 20.67 -14.54
C PRO A 807 -20.57 20.80 -15.20
N ASN A 808 -21.36 21.85 -14.90
CA ASN A 808 -22.76 21.99 -15.36
C ASN A 808 -23.04 23.16 -16.33
N ASP A 809 -22.04 23.68 -17.06
CA ASP A 809 -22.25 24.79 -18.01
C ASP A 809 -22.79 24.34 -19.39
N CYS A 810 -24.09 24.56 -19.62
CA CYS A 810 -24.76 24.29 -20.89
C CYS A 810 -24.31 25.19 -22.06
N ALA A 811 -23.61 26.30 -21.82
CA ALA A 811 -23.22 27.26 -22.86
C ALA A 811 -22.14 26.70 -23.81
N ASN A 812 -21.42 25.65 -23.39
CA ASN A 812 -20.28 25.08 -24.12
C ASN A 812 -20.59 23.72 -24.79
N ILE A 813 -21.83 23.22 -24.68
CA ILE A 813 -22.26 21.94 -25.27
C ILE A 813 -23.06 22.21 -26.55
N PRO A 814 -22.68 21.63 -27.71
CA PRO A 814 -23.35 21.90 -28.98
C PRO A 814 -24.80 21.41 -28.98
N SER A 815 -25.71 22.15 -29.63
CA SER A 815 -27.10 21.72 -29.78
C SER A 815 -27.22 20.52 -30.73
N TYR A 816 -28.19 19.64 -30.49
CA TYR A 816 -28.49 18.51 -31.37
C TYR A 816 -28.72 18.97 -32.81
N GLN A 817 -28.08 18.30 -33.76
CA GLN A 817 -28.26 18.50 -35.19
C GLN A 817 -28.68 17.19 -35.85
N ASP A 818 -29.84 17.23 -36.51
CA ASP A 818 -30.39 16.09 -37.23
C ASP A 818 -29.51 15.72 -38.43
N GLY A 819 -29.18 14.43 -38.58
CA GLY A 819 -28.33 13.91 -39.66
C GLY A 819 -26.81 13.97 -39.43
N VAL A 820 -26.33 14.43 -38.28
CA VAL A 820 -24.92 14.36 -37.87
C VAL A 820 -24.66 13.04 -37.13
N ALA A 821 -23.54 12.37 -37.43
CA ALA A 821 -23.12 11.17 -36.72
C ALA A 821 -22.43 11.56 -35.39
N TYR A 822 -22.83 10.94 -34.30
CA TYR A 822 -22.33 11.17 -32.94
C TYR A 822 -21.74 9.89 -32.37
N ASN A 823 -20.55 9.98 -31.77
CA ASN A 823 -19.79 8.87 -31.19
C ASN A 823 -20.08 8.72 -29.68
N ASN A 824 -19.69 7.58 -29.11
CA ASN A 824 -19.82 7.33 -27.68
C ASN A 824 -19.02 8.37 -26.86
N GLY A 825 -19.67 9.06 -25.92
CA GLY A 825 -19.12 10.18 -25.14
C GLY A 825 -19.48 11.56 -25.69
N ASP A 826 -20.04 11.69 -26.90
CA ASP A 826 -20.50 12.97 -27.42
C ASP A 826 -21.66 13.53 -26.59
N ARG A 827 -21.61 14.83 -26.27
CA ARG A 827 -22.67 15.53 -25.52
C ARG A 827 -23.37 16.56 -26.38
N ILE A 828 -24.71 16.57 -26.33
CA ILE A 828 -25.56 17.52 -27.06
C ILE A 828 -26.65 18.11 -26.18
N VAL A 829 -27.05 19.34 -26.49
CA VAL A 829 -28.24 19.98 -25.91
C VAL A 829 -29.45 19.74 -26.82
N TYR A 830 -30.50 19.11 -26.30
CA TYR A 830 -31.79 18.92 -26.98
C TYR A 830 -32.94 19.21 -26.02
N ASN A 831 -33.89 20.07 -26.43
CA ASN A 831 -35.02 20.49 -25.59
C ASN A 831 -34.64 20.96 -24.17
N ASN A 832 -33.58 21.76 -24.04
CA ASN A 832 -33.09 22.23 -22.75
C ASN A 832 -32.67 21.10 -21.81
N LYS A 833 -32.07 20.04 -22.35
CA LYS A 833 -31.45 18.97 -21.59
C LYS A 833 -30.17 18.54 -22.27
N VAL A 834 -29.16 18.21 -21.48
CA VAL A 834 -27.92 17.61 -21.95
C VAL A 834 -28.11 16.10 -22.04
N TYR A 835 -27.76 15.56 -23.19
CA TYR A 835 -27.70 14.13 -23.43
C TYR A 835 -26.26 13.75 -23.81
N GLU A 836 -25.82 12.59 -23.35
CA GLU A 836 -24.55 11.98 -23.73
C GLU A 836 -24.85 10.71 -24.52
N MET A 837 -24.13 10.47 -25.62
CA MET A 837 -24.25 9.24 -26.38
C MET A 837 -23.52 8.13 -25.63
N ILE A 838 -24.25 7.17 -25.07
CA ILE A 838 -23.72 6.03 -24.33
C ILE A 838 -24.20 4.74 -25.01
N ASN A 839 -23.26 3.95 -25.54
CA ASN A 839 -23.48 2.72 -26.29
C ASN A 839 -24.48 2.87 -27.46
N GLY A 840 -24.37 3.99 -28.18
CA GLY A 840 -25.24 4.29 -29.34
C GLY A 840 -26.66 4.74 -28.97
N GLN A 841 -26.94 4.98 -27.68
CA GLN A 841 -28.19 5.57 -27.21
C GLN A 841 -27.95 6.89 -26.49
N TRP A 842 -28.87 7.85 -26.68
CA TRP A 842 -28.82 9.14 -25.97
C TRP A 842 -29.27 8.96 -24.52
N ALA A 843 -28.32 9.03 -23.58
CA ALA A 843 -28.57 9.03 -22.16
C ALA A 843 -28.73 10.47 -21.66
N HIS A 844 -29.88 10.77 -21.06
CA HIS A 844 -30.13 12.07 -20.41
C HIS A 844 -29.20 12.24 -19.22
N GLN A 845 -28.52 13.38 -19.14
CA GLN A 845 -27.60 13.71 -18.05
C GLN A 845 -28.25 14.71 -17.08
N PHE A 846 -28.63 15.89 -17.59
CA PHE A 846 -29.24 16.95 -16.76
C PHE A 846 -30.07 17.93 -17.61
N ASP A 847 -30.94 18.71 -16.99
CA ASP A 847 -31.79 19.71 -17.67
C ASP A 847 -31.12 21.09 -17.65
N CYS A 848 -31.01 21.75 -18.81
CA CYS A 848 -30.58 23.13 -18.94
C CYS A 848 -31.77 24.08 -18.69
N ASN A 849 -31.87 24.64 -17.50
CA ASN A 849 -32.46 25.97 -17.32
C ASN A 849 -31.93 26.64 -16.06
N SER A 850 -31.55 27.90 -16.25
CA SER A 850 -31.02 28.86 -15.28
C SER A 850 -31.55 28.66 -13.87
N ILE A 851 -30.66 28.32 -12.95
CA ILE A 851 -30.91 28.52 -11.52
C ILE A 851 -30.09 29.76 -11.09
N PRO A 852 -30.67 30.64 -10.27
CA PRO A 852 -30.09 31.92 -9.87
C PRO A 852 -28.81 31.71 -9.05
N ALA A 853 -28.22 32.79 -8.53
CA ALA A 853 -27.32 32.68 -7.37
C ALA A 853 -27.92 31.65 -6.39
N ASP A 854 -27.10 30.74 -5.87
CA ASP A 854 -27.60 29.80 -4.87
C ASP A 854 -28.24 30.61 -3.75
N THR A 855 -29.49 30.26 -3.46
CA THR A 855 -30.27 30.88 -2.38
C THR A 855 -30.85 29.81 -1.47
N GLU A 856 -30.64 28.53 -1.80
CA GLU A 856 -31.01 27.44 -0.92
C GLU A 856 -29.87 27.25 0.08
N ALA A 857 -30.24 27.00 1.33
CA ALA A 857 -29.27 26.80 2.40
C ALA A 857 -29.06 25.30 2.59
N PRO A 858 -27.86 24.89 3.06
CA PRO A 858 -27.60 23.49 3.35
C PRO A 858 -28.62 22.86 4.29
N SER A 859 -28.78 21.54 4.20
CA SER A 859 -29.54 20.78 5.19
C SER A 859 -28.95 20.92 6.60
N THR A 860 -29.79 20.80 7.62
CA THR A 860 -29.36 20.96 9.01
C THR A 860 -28.41 19.84 9.44
N PRO A 861 -27.23 20.16 10.02
CA PRO A 861 -26.35 19.15 10.60
C PRO A 861 -27.12 18.35 11.67
N SER A 862 -27.07 17.02 11.60
CA SER A 862 -27.85 16.14 12.47
C SER A 862 -26.97 15.38 13.46
N ASN A 863 -27.57 14.84 14.54
CA ASN A 863 -26.88 14.08 15.58
C ASN A 863 -25.66 14.79 16.21
N LEU A 864 -25.78 16.08 16.55
CA LEU A 864 -24.74 16.73 17.33
C LEU A 864 -24.63 16.03 18.70
N THR A 865 -23.46 15.48 18.97
CA THR A 865 -23.09 14.76 20.19
C THR A 865 -21.77 15.29 20.71
N TYR A 866 -21.42 14.89 21.93
CA TYR A 866 -20.15 15.27 22.54
C TYR A 866 -19.52 14.09 23.28
N GLU A 867 -18.20 14.13 23.39
CA GLU A 867 -17.38 13.17 24.14
C GLU A 867 -16.18 13.88 24.80
N ASN A 868 -15.40 13.12 25.57
CA ASN A 868 -14.15 13.62 26.20
C ASN A 868 -14.31 14.93 26.98
N VAL A 869 -15.38 15.07 27.77
CA VAL A 869 -15.58 16.24 28.63
C VAL A 869 -14.49 16.29 29.70
N THR A 870 -13.79 17.42 29.80
CA THR A 870 -12.81 17.69 30.85
C THR A 870 -13.27 18.86 31.73
N GLU A 871 -12.40 19.30 32.64
CA GLU A 871 -12.62 20.52 33.43
C GLU A 871 -12.67 21.78 32.55
N THR A 872 -12.05 21.77 31.36
CA THR A 872 -11.89 22.97 30.52
C THR A 872 -12.12 22.74 29.02
N SER A 873 -12.59 21.56 28.61
CA SER A 873 -12.79 21.25 27.18
C SER A 873 -13.87 20.21 26.93
N VAL A 874 -14.33 20.11 25.68
CA VAL A 874 -15.22 19.06 25.17
C VAL A 874 -15.00 18.83 23.67
N ASP A 875 -15.08 17.58 23.22
CA ASP A 875 -15.08 17.23 21.78
C ASP A 875 -16.51 17.15 21.25
N LEU A 876 -16.79 17.77 20.12
CA LEU A 876 -18.09 17.80 19.45
C LEU A 876 -18.04 17.00 18.14
N ASN A 877 -19.07 16.19 17.89
CA ASN A 877 -19.21 15.38 16.67
C ASN A 877 -20.64 15.48 16.10
N TRP A 878 -20.80 15.55 14.78
CA TRP A 878 -22.12 15.54 14.11
C TRP A 878 -22.12 14.76 12.79
N THR A 879 -23.33 14.51 12.26
CA THR A 879 -23.53 13.93 10.93
C THR A 879 -23.51 15.02 9.86
N GLU A 880 -22.90 14.73 8.72
CA GLU A 880 -22.76 15.65 7.60
C GLU A 880 -24.10 16.18 7.04
N SER A 881 -24.07 17.41 6.57
CA SER A 881 -25.13 18.09 5.83
C SER A 881 -24.95 17.88 4.33
N THR A 882 -26.05 17.74 3.60
CA THR A 882 -26.12 17.82 2.15
C THR A 882 -26.64 19.18 1.69
N ASP A 883 -26.29 19.58 0.48
CA ASP A 883 -26.71 20.81 -0.18
C ASP A 883 -26.92 20.55 -1.69
N ASN A 884 -27.65 21.41 -2.40
CA ASN A 884 -27.89 21.31 -3.84
C ASN A 884 -26.64 21.63 -4.68
N ILE A 885 -25.68 22.38 -4.16
CA ILE A 885 -24.37 22.65 -4.79
C ILE A 885 -23.25 22.01 -3.96
N ALA A 886 -22.95 22.54 -2.77
CA ALA A 886 -21.88 22.02 -1.91
C ALA A 886 -21.94 22.59 -0.49
N VAL A 887 -21.60 21.76 0.52
CA VAL A 887 -21.32 22.25 1.88
C VAL A 887 -19.82 22.47 2.01
N VAL A 888 -19.40 23.71 2.25
CA VAL A 888 -17.97 24.09 2.29
C VAL A 888 -17.44 24.27 3.71
N ALA A 889 -18.33 24.50 4.69
CA ALA A 889 -17.95 24.68 6.08
C ALA A 889 -19.08 24.38 7.08
N TYR A 890 -18.71 24.13 8.34
CA TYR A 890 -19.63 24.16 9.49
C TYR A 890 -19.20 25.23 10.48
N ASP A 891 -20.15 26.00 11.00
CA ASP A 891 -20.00 27.03 12.02
C ASP A 891 -20.47 26.51 13.37
N ILE A 892 -19.61 26.57 14.40
CA ILE A 892 -19.84 26.03 15.73
C ILE A 892 -20.13 27.16 16.70
N TYR A 893 -21.25 27.06 17.42
CA TYR A 893 -21.71 28.09 18.35
C TYR A 893 -21.71 27.62 19.80
N GLN A 894 -21.24 28.46 20.71
CA GLN A 894 -21.39 28.34 22.16
C GLN A 894 -22.38 29.39 22.65
N GLY A 895 -23.55 28.95 23.12
CA GLY A 895 -24.67 29.85 23.41
C GLY A 895 -25.10 30.56 22.13
N SER A 896 -24.90 31.88 22.04
CA SER A 896 -25.17 32.67 20.82
C SER A 896 -23.90 33.11 20.08
N SER A 897 -22.71 32.72 20.55
CA SER A 897 -21.43 33.19 20.02
C SER A 897 -20.82 32.15 19.10
N LEU A 898 -20.43 32.55 17.88
CA LEU A 898 -19.62 31.73 16.98
C LEU A 898 -18.22 31.56 17.59
N ILE A 899 -17.80 30.31 17.80
CA ILE A 899 -16.51 29.97 18.43
C ILE A 899 -15.50 29.36 17.46
N GLY A 900 -15.95 28.90 16.28
CA GLY A 900 -15.06 28.43 15.22
C GLY A 900 -15.82 27.85 14.04
N SER A 901 -15.07 27.50 13.00
CA SER A 901 -15.60 26.85 11.80
C SER A 901 -14.67 25.72 11.34
N THR A 902 -15.23 24.66 10.74
CA THR A 902 -14.48 23.57 10.09
C THR A 902 -14.66 23.62 8.57
N SER A 903 -13.76 23.01 7.79
CA SER A 903 -13.93 22.85 6.33
C SER A 903 -13.51 21.45 5.88
N PRO A 904 -14.43 20.60 5.38
CA PRO A 904 -15.81 20.38 5.83
C PRO A 904 -15.86 19.19 6.82
N THR A 905 -14.95 19.14 7.79
CA THR A 905 -14.91 18.07 8.80
C THR A 905 -16.06 18.18 9.80
N THR A 906 -16.56 17.04 10.29
CA THR A 906 -17.74 16.98 11.17
C THR A 906 -17.41 16.85 12.66
N THR A 907 -16.22 17.30 13.05
CA THR A 907 -15.69 17.20 14.42
C THR A 907 -15.04 18.52 14.86
N PHE A 908 -15.20 18.92 16.12
CA PHE A 908 -14.61 20.15 16.65
C PHE A 908 -14.33 20.08 18.17
N ASN A 909 -13.10 20.35 18.59
CA ASN A 909 -12.75 20.47 20.02
C ASN A 909 -12.98 21.91 20.51
N VAL A 910 -13.76 22.07 21.58
CA VAL A 910 -13.93 23.34 22.28
C VAL A 910 -13.06 23.33 23.53
N SER A 911 -12.16 24.31 23.65
CA SER A 911 -11.23 24.49 24.76
C SER A 911 -11.48 25.81 25.51
N ASP A 912 -10.69 26.09 26.55
CA ASP A 912 -10.81 27.29 27.41
C ASP A 912 -12.16 27.46 28.14
N LEU A 913 -12.84 26.36 28.43
CA LEU A 913 -14.06 26.35 29.24
C LEU A 913 -13.72 26.49 30.74
N THR A 914 -14.66 27.05 31.50
CA THR A 914 -14.57 27.16 32.96
C THR A 914 -15.06 25.87 33.60
N GLU A 915 -14.39 25.39 34.65
CA GLU A 915 -14.79 24.17 35.40
C GLU A 915 -16.19 24.31 36.01
N ASN A 916 -16.86 23.17 36.25
CA ASN A 916 -18.19 23.09 36.86
C ASN A 916 -19.21 24.08 36.24
N THR A 917 -19.12 24.28 34.94
CA THR A 917 -19.93 25.27 34.22
C THR A 917 -20.63 24.59 33.06
N THR A 918 -21.94 24.75 32.99
CA THR A 918 -22.74 24.23 31.88
C THR A 918 -22.65 25.16 30.68
N TYR A 919 -22.22 24.61 29.55
CA TYR A 919 -22.17 25.25 28.24
C TYR A 919 -23.20 24.61 27.31
N SER A 920 -23.73 25.40 26.38
CA SER A 920 -24.64 24.92 25.35
C SER A 920 -24.04 25.10 23.97
N PHE A 921 -24.08 24.08 23.11
CA PHE A 921 -23.52 24.12 21.76
C PHE A 921 -24.53 23.76 20.68
N PHE A 922 -24.42 24.39 19.50
CA PHE A 922 -25.08 23.97 18.26
C PHE A 922 -24.21 24.28 17.05
N VAL A 923 -24.52 23.66 15.91
CA VAL A 923 -23.74 23.78 14.66
C VAL A 923 -24.65 24.15 13.49
N GLN A 924 -24.13 24.92 12.53
CA GLN A 924 -24.78 25.25 11.25
C GLN A 924 -23.83 24.98 10.09
N ALA A 925 -24.29 24.31 9.03
CA ALA A 925 -23.58 24.20 7.75
C ALA A 925 -23.70 25.47 6.91
N ARG A 926 -22.68 25.74 6.07
CA ARG A 926 -22.58 26.85 5.12
C ARG A 926 -22.10 26.36 3.74
N ASP A 927 -22.65 26.93 2.68
CA ASP A 927 -22.28 26.68 1.27
C ASP A 927 -21.24 27.71 0.73
N GLU A 928 -20.88 27.60 -0.54
CA GLU A 928 -19.88 28.47 -1.21
C GLU A 928 -20.36 29.93 -1.37
N GLU A 929 -21.68 30.13 -1.50
CA GLU A 929 -22.32 31.44 -1.62
C GLU A 929 -22.58 32.12 -0.25
N GLY A 930 -22.41 31.39 0.85
CA GLY A 930 -22.56 31.87 2.22
C GLY A 930 -23.95 31.68 2.84
N ASN A 931 -24.86 30.93 2.21
CA ASN A 931 -26.13 30.51 2.80
C ASN A 931 -25.87 29.60 4.01
N THR A 932 -26.65 29.78 5.08
CA THR A 932 -26.49 29.01 6.33
C THR A 932 -27.72 28.17 6.64
N SER A 933 -27.50 26.90 6.94
CA SER A 933 -28.55 25.96 7.37
C SER A 933 -29.22 26.40 8.68
N SER A 934 -30.37 25.78 9.01
CA SER A 934 -30.92 25.88 10.38
C SER A 934 -30.00 25.20 11.40
N SER A 935 -30.01 25.66 12.65
CA SER A 935 -29.20 25.09 13.74
C SER A 935 -29.50 23.61 13.98
N SER A 936 -28.47 22.82 14.27
CA SER A 936 -28.58 21.45 14.78
C SER A 936 -29.30 21.36 16.13
N ASN A 937 -29.45 20.16 16.68
CA ASN A 937 -29.88 19.99 18.07
C ASN A 937 -28.89 20.67 19.03
N VAL A 938 -29.41 21.41 20.02
CA VAL A 938 -28.58 22.02 21.06
C VAL A 938 -28.20 20.94 22.09
N ILE A 939 -26.91 20.79 22.34
CA ILE A 939 -26.39 19.96 23.44
C ILE A 939 -26.01 20.84 24.63
N SER A 940 -26.17 20.32 25.85
CA SER A 940 -25.68 20.97 27.07
C SER A 940 -24.62 20.09 27.70
N VAL A 941 -23.45 20.67 27.95
CA VAL A 941 -22.26 20.00 28.48
C VAL A 941 -21.86 20.71 29.77
N GLU A 942 -21.81 19.99 30.88
CA GLU A 942 -21.25 20.49 32.13
C GLU A 942 -19.80 20.05 32.23
N THR A 943 -18.88 21.01 32.26
CA THR A 943 -17.45 20.72 32.48
C THR A 943 -17.25 20.12 33.85
N LEU A 944 -16.30 19.20 33.96
CA LEU A 944 -16.06 18.47 35.20
C LEU A 944 -15.59 19.43 36.31
N THR A 945 -15.97 19.14 37.55
CA THR A 945 -15.32 19.73 38.74
C THR A 945 -13.98 19.05 38.94
N THR A 946 -12.97 19.80 39.38
CA THR A 946 -11.75 19.24 40.00
C THR A 946 -12.13 18.31 41.16
N VAL A 947 -12.17 17.00 40.92
CA VAL A 947 -12.35 16.00 41.99
C VAL A 947 -10.99 15.80 42.64
N THR A 948 -10.84 16.24 43.89
CA THR A 948 -9.73 15.84 44.74
C THR A 948 -9.79 14.34 44.95
N ASN A 949 -8.91 13.62 44.27
CA ASN A 949 -8.56 12.20 44.47
C ASN A 949 -9.72 11.17 44.27
N PRO A 950 -9.82 10.51 43.11
CA PRO A 950 -10.78 9.41 42.87
C PRO A 950 -10.51 8.14 43.71
N ASN A 951 -9.42 8.12 44.49
CA ASN A 951 -9.05 7.06 45.44
C ASN A 951 -9.23 7.48 46.92
N ASP A 952 -9.92 8.60 47.21
CA ASP A 952 -10.26 8.96 48.59
C ASP A 952 -11.35 8.03 49.15
N CYS A 953 -10.94 7.12 50.03
CA CYS A 953 -11.83 6.18 50.69
C CYS A 953 -12.95 6.83 51.53
N SER A 954 -12.85 8.12 51.86
CA SER A 954 -13.92 8.84 52.57
C SER A 954 -15.11 9.21 51.68
N LEU A 955 -14.93 9.21 50.35
CA LEU A 955 -15.95 9.52 49.35
C LEU A 955 -16.62 8.27 48.77
N ILE A 956 -16.04 7.08 48.99
CA ILE A 956 -16.59 5.80 48.50
C ILE A 956 -17.54 5.21 49.55
N PRO A 957 -18.80 4.89 49.19
CA PRO A 957 -19.77 4.37 50.16
C PRO A 957 -19.39 2.99 50.69
N ASN A 958 -19.64 2.73 51.97
CA ASN A 958 -19.46 1.39 52.54
C ASN A 958 -20.44 0.39 51.94
N TYR A 959 -20.03 -0.88 51.80
CA TYR A 959 -20.90 -1.96 51.36
C TYR A 959 -22.16 -2.07 52.21
N GLN A 960 -23.33 -2.07 51.56
CA GLN A 960 -24.63 -2.26 52.19
C GLN A 960 -25.29 -3.52 51.67
N ASN A 961 -25.59 -4.45 52.58
CA ASN A 961 -26.24 -5.71 52.23
C ASN A 961 -27.69 -5.46 51.76
N GLY A 962 -28.04 -5.97 50.57
CA GLY A 962 -29.37 -5.85 49.98
C GLY A 962 -29.58 -4.66 49.03
N VAL A 963 -28.56 -3.84 48.78
CA VAL A 963 -28.56 -2.81 47.74
C VAL A 963 -28.07 -3.40 46.42
N ALA A 964 -28.70 -3.04 45.30
CA ALA A 964 -28.25 -3.43 43.97
C ALA A 964 -27.17 -2.47 43.48
N TYR A 965 -26.07 -3.02 42.95
CA TYR A 965 -24.91 -2.28 42.45
C TYR A 965 -24.70 -2.58 40.97
N ASN A 966 -24.46 -1.54 40.17
CA ASN A 966 -24.23 -1.60 38.73
C ASN A 966 -22.73 -1.74 38.41
N ASN A 967 -22.42 -2.06 37.15
CA ASN A 967 -21.05 -2.13 36.67
C ASN A 967 -20.35 -0.75 36.82
N GLY A 968 -19.17 -0.72 37.44
CA GLY A 968 -18.44 0.51 37.76
C GLY A 968 -18.73 1.10 39.15
N ASP A 969 -19.72 0.58 39.89
CA ASP A 969 -19.94 1.02 41.27
C ASP A 969 -18.78 0.60 42.18
N ARG A 970 -18.33 1.52 43.03
CA ARG A 970 -17.25 1.29 44.02
C ARG A 970 -17.79 1.30 45.44
N ILE A 971 -17.27 0.39 46.26
CA ILE A 971 -17.62 0.27 47.68
C ILE A 971 -16.38 0.11 48.56
N VAL A 972 -16.51 0.49 49.83
CA VAL A 972 -15.56 0.11 50.89
C VAL A 972 -16.09 -1.11 51.64
N TYR A 973 -15.31 -2.18 51.73
CA TYR A 973 -15.60 -3.35 52.55
C TYR A 973 -14.31 -3.83 53.25
N ASN A 974 -14.32 -3.91 54.58
CA ASN A 974 -13.13 -4.26 55.39
C ASN A 974 -11.87 -3.43 55.07
N ASN A 975 -12.01 -2.10 54.99
CA ASN A 975 -10.94 -1.14 54.67
C ASN A 975 -10.28 -1.34 53.29
N LYS A 976 -10.99 -2.00 52.37
CA LYS A 976 -10.56 -2.24 51.00
C LYS A 976 -11.63 -1.75 50.04
N VAL A 977 -11.19 -1.16 48.94
CA VAL A 977 -12.05 -0.68 47.87
C VAL A 977 -12.25 -1.80 46.85
N TYR A 978 -13.51 -2.03 46.49
CA TYR A 978 -13.90 -2.98 45.45
C TYR A 978 -14.74 -2.27 44.40
N GLU A 979 -14.65 -2.71 43.15
CA GLU A 979 -15.47 -2.24 42.03
C GLU A 979 -16.26 -3.40 41.43
N MET A 980 -17.52 -3.15 41.09
CA MET A 980 -18.40 -4.14 40.49
C MET A 980 -18.11 -4.25 38.99
N ALA A 981 -17.66 -5.43 38.55
CA ALA A 981 -17.37 -5.77 37.15
C ALA A 981 -18.09 -7.09 36.78
N ASN A 982 -19.02 -7.06 35.83
CA ASN A 982 -19.81 -8.19 35.32
C ASN A 982 -20.50 -9.01 36.43
N GLY A 983 -21.03 -8.32 37.45
CA GLY A 983 -21.69 -8.96 38.59
C GLY A 983 -20.74 -9.64 39.59
N GLN A 984 -19.44 -9.38 39.49
CA GLN A 984 -18.40 -9.83 40.40
C GLN A 984 -17.69 -8.61 41.02
N TRP A 985 -17.32 -8.69 42.30
CA TRP A 985 -16.53 -7.65 42.96
C TRP A 985 -15.04 -7.88 42.72
N SER A 986 -14.37 -6.91 42.10
CA SER A 986 -12.92 -6.87 41.92
C SER A 986 -12.27 -5.97 42.97
N PHE A 987 -11.22 -6.47 43.62
CA PHE A 987 -10.43 -5.69 44.57
C PHE A 987 -9.57 -4.65 43.82
N LEU A 988 -9.57 -3.41 44.32
CA LEU A 988 -8.74 -2.33 43.79
C LEU A 988 -7.55 -2.04 44.72
N PHE A 989 -7.77 -1.47 45.91
CA PHE A 989 -6.71 -1.06 46.83
C PHE A 989 -7.15 -1.00 48.31
N ASP A 990 -6.20 -0.81 49.22
CA ASP A 990 -6.41 -0.72 50.69
C ASP A 990 -6.37 0.76 51.14
N CYS A 991 -7.26 1.15 52.07
CA CYS A 991 -7.42 2.54 52.51
C CYS A 991 -6.33 3.06 53.48
N ASN A 992 -5.23 2.32 53.66
CA ASN A 992 -4.19 2.63 54.66
C ASN A 992 -2.95 3.36 54.11
N THR A 993 -2.99 3.95 52.92
CA THR A 993 -1.90 4.80 52.41
C THR A 993 -2.18 6.27 52.70
N THR A 994 -1.22 6.97 53.32
CA THR A 994 -1.28 8.42 53.52
C THR A 994 -1.35 9.13 52.17
N ALA A 995 -2.19 10.15 52.05
CA ALA A 995 -2.30 11.00 50.86
C ALA A 995 -0.92 11.54 50.45
N ASP A 996 -0.60 11.42 49.17
CA ASP A 996 0.62 11.98 48.60
C ASP A 996 0.48 13.49 48.45
N THR A 997 1.41 14.22 49.07
CA THR A 997 1.46 15.69 49.04
C THR A 997 2.70 16.21 48.32
N GLN A 998 3.51 15.33 47.72
CA GLN A 998 4.74 15.70 47.05
C GLN A 998 4.45 15.85 45.55
N ALA A 999 4.87 16.97 44.97
CA ALA A 999 4.66 17.27 43.56
C ALA A 999 5.79 16.72 42.68
N PRO A 1000 5.50 16.37 41.41
CA PRO A 1000 6.51 15.92 40.46
C PRO A 1000 7.64 16.93 40.26
N THR A 1001 8.80 16.43 39.86
CA THR A 1001 9.88 17.31 39.37
C THR A 1001 9.41 18.09 38.13
N ALA A 1002 9.93 19.30 37.91
CA ALA A 1002 9.65 20.03 36.68
C ALA A 1002 10.12 19.27 35.43
N PRO A 1003 9.37 19.32 34.32
CA PRO A 1003 9.86 18.87 33.02
C PRO A 1003 11.11 19.65 32.65
N SER A 1004 12.16 18.95 32.22
CA SER A 1004 13.44 19.59 31.89
C SER A 1004 13.71 19.54 30.39
N ASN A 1005 14.53 20.47 29.89
CA ASN A 1005 14.97 20.51 28.50
C ASN A 1005 13.81 20.67 27.48
N LEU A 1006 12.83 21.52 27.80
CA LEU A 1006 11.82 21.90 26.82
C LEU A 1006 12.51 22.56 25.62
N SER A 1007 12.22 22.07 24.42
CA SER A 1007 12.76 22.55 23.15
C SER A 1007 11.71 22.44 22.03
N ALA A 1008 11.91 23.19 20.94
CA ALA A 1008 11.05 23.14 19.76
C ALA A 1008 11.86 22.80 18.50
N TYR A 1009 11.23 22.07 17.58
CA TYR A 1009 11.78 21.66 16.28
C TYR A 1009 10.66 21.59 15.23
N ASN A 1010 11.00 21.28 13.97
CA ASN A 1010 10.05 21.21 12.85
C ASN A 1010 9.19 22.48 12.69
N ILE A 1011 9.82 23.65 12.83
CA ILE A 1011 9.11 24.94 12.81
C ILE A 1011 8.79 25.31 11.36
N THR A 1012 7.49 25.42 11.05
CA THR A 1012 6.97 25.86 9.75
C THR A 1012 6.29 27.23 9.89
N GLU A 1013 5.63 27.68 8.82
CA GLU A 1013 4.85 28.92 8.80
C GLU A 1013 3.68 28.85 9.80
N THR A 1014 3.09 27.66 9.99
CA THR A 1014 1.87 27.48 10.79
C THR A 1014 1.93 26.37 11.85
N THR A 1015 3.07 25.69 12.00
CA THR A 1015 3.22 24.57 12.95
C THR A 1015 4.60 24.53 13.60
N LEU A 1016 4.72 23.86 14.74
CA LEU A 1016 5.97 23.44 15.36
C LEU A 1016 5.75 22.23 16.28
N GLU A 1017 6.82 21.54 16.64
CA GLU A 1017 6.77 20.41 17.56
C GLU A 1017 7.61 20.70 18.82
N LEU A 1018 7.08 20.37 19.99
CA LEU A 1018 7.71 20.54 21.30
C LEU A 1018 8.21 19.21 21.85
N SER A 1019 9.36 19.20 22.53
CA SER A 1019 9.83 18.04 23.31
C SER A 1019 10.48 18.44 24.62
N TRP A 1020 10.40 17.56 25.63
CA TRP A 1020 11.03 17.71 26.94
C TRP A 1020 11.47 16.36 27.50
N ASN A 1021 12.12 16.35 28.67
CA ASN A 1021 12.49 15.14 29.40
C ASN A 1021 11.41 14.78 30.42
N VAL A 1022 11.27 13.48 30.68
CA VAL A 1022 10.34 12.93 31.68
C VAL A 1022 10.60 13.49 33.09
N SER A 1023 9.52 13.78 33.80
CA SER A 1023 9.50 14.16 35.21
C SER A 1023 9.40 12.92 36.10
N ASN A 1024 10.03 12.98 37.27
CA ASN A 1024 9.99 11.91 38.25
C ASN A 1024 9.18 12.38 39.45
N ASP A 1025 8.49 11.44 40.09
CA ASP A 1025 7.74 11.68 41.30
C ASP A 1025 7.71 10.42 42.18
N ASN A 1026 7.31 10.56 43.45
CA ASN A 1026 7.12 9.42 44.36
C ASN A 1026 5.81 8.67 44.11
N VAL A 1027 4.87 9.27 43.38
CA VAL A 1027 3.74 8.61 42.72
C VAL A 1027 3.91 8.71 41.19
N LEU A 1028 3.11 7.98 40.43
CA LEU A 1028 3.21 8.00 38.97
C LEU A 1028 2.88 9.39 38.41
N VAL A 1029 3.75 9.95 37.57
CA VAL A 1029 3.41 11.12 36.74
C VAL A 1029 2.39 10.68 35.70
N THR A 1030 1.21 11.30 35.70
CA THR A 1030 0.05 10.92 34.89
C THR A 1030 -0.12 11.78 33.64
N ALA A 1031 0.39 13.01 33.63
CA ALA A 1031 0.25 13.91 32.48
C ALA A 1031 1.26 15.06 32.47
N TYR A 1032 1.40 15.74 31.32
CA TYR A 1032 2.01 17.06 31.20
C TYR A 1032 1.03 18.09 30.67
N ASP A 1033 1.02 19.29 31.25
CA ASP A 1033 0.28 20.47 30.82
C ASP A 1033 1.17 21.39 30.00
N ILE A 1034 0.82 21.64 28.74
CA ILE A 1034 1.57 22.47 27.80
C ILE A 1034 0.91 23.84 27.69
N TYR A 1035 1.65 24.89 28.00
CA TYR A 1035 1.19 26.28 27.94
C TYR A 1035 1.85 27.02 26.78
N GLN A 1036 1.06 27.76 26.01
CA GLN A 1036 1.51 28.81 25.10
C GLN A 1036 1.29 30.17 25.78
N GLY A 1037 2.38 30.82 26.18
CA GLY A 1037 2.33 31.98 27.07
C GLY A 1037 1.75 31.56 28.41
N ASN A 1038 0.54 32.06 28.72
CA ASN A 1038 -0.21 31.72 29.93
C ASN A 1038 -1.44 30.84 29.66
N THR A 1039 -1.70 30.46 28.41
CA THR A 1039 -2.87 29.66 27.99
C THR A 1039 -2.48 28.19 27.90
N LEU A 1040 -3.26 27.30 28.51
CA LEU A 1040 -3.07 25.84 28.41
C LEU A 1040 -3.55 25.38 27.02
N ILE A 1041 -2.64 24.93 26.17
CA ILE A 1041 -2.95 24.53 24.78
C ILE A 1041 -3.06 23.01 24.60
N GLY A 1042 -2.71 22.22 25.62
CA GLY A 1042 -2.92 20.78 25.60
C GLY A 1042 -2.38 20.06 26.81
N ARG A 1043 -2.85 18.83 27.00
CA ARG A 1043 -2.40 17.90 28.04
C ARG A 1043 -2.06 16.56 27.42
N THR A 1044 -0.92 15.96 27.78
CA THR A 1044 -0.61 14.59 27.33
C THR A 1044 -1.43 13.56 28.11
N SER A 1045 -1.88 12.50 27.44
CA SER A 1045 -2.77 11.48 28.03
C SER A 1045 -2.08 10.48 28.97
N LEU A 1046 -0.74 10.51 29.05
CA LEU A 1046 0.08 9.67 29.93
C LEU A 1046 1.40 10.41 30.27
N GLY A 1047 1.85 10.40 31.52
CA GLY A 1047 3.04 11.15 31.99
C GLY A 1047 4.39 10.63 31.51
N THR A 1048 4.38 9.69 30.56
CA THR A 1048 5.54 9.24 29.79
C THR A 1048 5.62 9.87 28.40
N SER A 1049 4.56 10.52 27.89
CA SER A 1049 4.60 11.24 26.62
C SER A 1049 5.29 12.59 26.83
N THR A 1050 6.40 12.81 26.11
CA THR A 1050 7.25 14.00 26.30
C THR A 1050 7.41 14.82 25.01
N VAL A 1051 6.43 14.73 24.12
CA VAL A 1051 6.35 15.47 22.86
C VAL A 1051 4.94 16.04 22.65
N PHE A 1052 4.82 17.16 21.93
CA PHE A 1052 3.54 17.80 21.65
C PHE A 1052 3.58 18.64 20.35
N ASN A 1053 2.65 18.37 19.43
CA ASN A 1053 2.51 19.13 18.18
C ASN A 1053 1.64 20.37 18.38
N VAL A 1054 2.12 21.52 17.92
CA VAL A 1054 1.38 22.79 17.95
C VAL A 1054 1.07 23.21 16.51
N THR A 1055 -0.22 23.39 16.22
CA THR A 1055 -0.74 23.76 14.89
C THR A 1055 -1.44 25.12 14.94
N ASN A 1056 -1.90 25.62 13.79
CA ASN A 1056 -2.65 26.88 13.65
C ASN A 1056 -1.88 28.13 14.12
N LEU A 1057 -0.56 28.13 13.96
CA LEU A 1057 0.27 29.29 14.24
C LEU A 1057 0.23 30.27 13.06
N THR A 1058 0.37 31.55 13.34
CA THR A 1058 0.60 32.60 12.32
C THR A 1058 2.07 32.65 11.91
N GLU A 1059 2.36 32.85 10.62
CA GLU A 1059 3.73 33.01 10.09
C GLU A 1059 4.49 34.19 10.72
N ASN A 1060 5.82 34.11 10.73
CA ASN A 1060 6.73 35.12 11.28
C ASN A 1060 6.33 35.66 12.68
N THR A 1061 5.69 34.83 13.50
CA THR A 1061 5.13 35.23 14.80
C THR A 1061 5.81 34.45 15.92
N SER A 1062 6.25 35.17 16.96
CA SER A 1062 6.92 34.56 18.12
C SER A 1062 5.90 34.06 19.15
N TYR A 1063 5.99 32.79 19.49
CA TYR A 1063 5.23 32.13 20.55
C TYR A 1063 6.17 31.70 21.68
N SER A 1064 5.69 31.71 22.91
CA SER A 1064 6.44 31.21 24.07
C SER A 1064 5.77 29.98 24.65
N TYR A 1065 6.52 28.95 25.06
CA TYR A 1065 5.97 27.71 25.60
C TYR A 1065 6.59 27.32 26.93
N THR A 1066 5.77 26.75 27.82
CA THR A 1066 6.16 26.21 29.14
C THR A 1066 5.38 24.93 29.43
N VAL A 1067 5.96 23.94 30.12
CA VAL A 1067 5.31 22.66 30.42
C VAL A 1067 5.36 22.36 31.92
N TYR A 1068 4.28 21.78 32.48
CA TYR A 1068 4.18 21.33 33.88
C TYR A 1068 3.84 19.84 33.92
N ALA A 1069 4.32 19.10 34.92
CA ALA A 1069 3.98 17.70 35.14
C ALA A 1069 2.91 17.55 36.23
N LYS A 1070 2.06 16.52 36.12
CA LYS A 1070 1.05 16.15 37.12
C LYS A 1070 1.21 14.70 37.53
N ASP A 1071 1.00 14.39 38.82
CA ASP A 1071 0.94 13.01 39.33
C ASP A 1071 -0.50 12.49 39.46
N GLU A 1072 -0.62 11.23 39.90
CA GLU A 1072 -1.90 10.55 40.17
C GLU A 1072 -2.64 11.14 41.38
N ALA A 1073 -1.96 11.85 42.28
CA ALA A 1073 -2.53 12.53 43.43
C ALA A 1073 -3.03 13.96 43.09
N GLY A 1074 -2.77 14.45 41.87
CA GLY A 1074 -3.13 15.77 41.38
C GLY A 1074 -2.15 16.88 41.75
N ASN A 1075 -0.98 16.57 42.31
CA ASN A 1075 0.04 17.57 42.58
C ASN A 1075 0.71 18.02 41.26
N VAL A 1076 0.99 19.32 41.15
CA VAL A 1076 1.56 19.93 39.93
C VAL A 1076 2.99 20.35 40.18
N SER A 1077 3.89 19.99 39.27
CA SER A 1077 5.30 20.38 39.34
C SER A 1077 5.48 21.89 39.25
N SER A 1078 6.68 22.37 39.55
CA SER A 1078 7.11 23.69 39.04
C SER A 1078 7.25 23.66 37.51
N ALA A 1079 7.18 24.82 36.88
CA ALA A 1079 7.29 25.00 35.43
C ALA A 1079 8.62 24.49 34.85
N SER A 1080 8.60 24.01 33.59
CA SER A 1080 9.80 23.80 32.79
C SER A 1080 10.54 25.11 32.49
N ASN A 1081 11.67 25.03 31.78
CA ASN A 1081 12.20 26.21 31.11
C ASN A 1081 11.18 26.73 30.07
N THR A 1082 11.05 28.05 29.94
CA THR A 1082 10.27 28.67 28.87
C THR A 1082 11.13 28.75 27.61
N ILE A 1083 10.56 28.40 26.46
CA ILE A 1083 11.18 28.64 25.14
C ILE A 1083 10.38 29.68 24.36
N THR A 1084 11.03 30.46 23.52
CA THR A 1084 10.38 31.34 22.54
C THR A 1084 10.78 30.91 21.15
N VAL A 1085 9.80 30.74 20.27
CA VAL A 1085 9.95 30.19 18.93
C VAL A 1085 9.19 31.08 17.95
N THR A 1086 9.84 31.48 16.87
CA THR A 1086 9.21 32.25 15.78
C THR A 1086 8.97 31.33 14.61
N THR A 1087 7.73 31.25 14.12
CA THR A 1087 7.37 30.58 12.87
C THR A 1087 8.10 31.21 11.68
N ILE A 1088 8.35 30.43 10.63
CA ILE A 1088 9.04 30.95 9.43
C ILE A 1088 8.09 31.80 8.57
N SER A 1089 8.64 32.59 7.63
CA SER A 1089 7.87 33.40 6.66
C SER A 1089 7.81 32.71 5.30
N ALA A 1090 6.69 32.84 4.56
CA ALA A 1090 6.60 32.36 3.18
C ALA A 1090 7.68 33.00 2.26
N ALA A 1091 8.42 32.18 1.49
CA ALA A 1091 9.58 32.62 0.69
C ALA A 1091 9.25 32.90 -0.80
N ASP A 1092 9.96 33.86 -1.40
CA ASP A 1092 9.89 34.24 -2.83
C ASP A 1092 10.52 33.14 -3.72
N PRO A 1093 9.78 32.56 -4.68
CA PRO A 1093 10.23 31.46 -5.51
C PRO A 1093 11.32 31.82 -6.54
N ASN A 1094 11.66 33.10 -6.74
CA ASN A 1094 12.63 33.55 -7.76
C ASN A 1094 13.95 34.12 -7.18
N ASP A 1095 14.30 33.76 -5.94
CA ASP A 1095 15.54 34.20 -5.28
C ASP A 1095 16.77 33.36 -5.67
N CYS A 1096 17.69 33.98 -6.42
CA CYS A 1096 18.94 33.36 -6.85
C CYS A 1096 20.11 33.59 -5.87
N SER A 1097 19.91 34.22 -4.70
CA SER A 1097 21.01 34.62 -3.80
C SER A 1097 21.89 33.46 -3.33
N ASN A 1098 21.35 32.23 -3.34
CA ASN A 1098 22.00 31.01 -2.88
C ASN A 1098 22.47 30.08 -4.02
N ILE A 1099 22.29 30.45 -5.30
CA ILE A 1099 22.72 29.66 -6.45
C ILE A 1099 24.07 30.20 -6.98
N PRO A 1100 25.13 29.38 -7.05
CA PRO A 1100 26.46 29.85 -7.46
C PRO A 1100 26.51 30.22 -8.95
N ASN A 1101 27.31 31.23 -9.34
CA ASN A 1101 27.46 31.57 -10.76
C ASN A 1101 28.25 30.49 -11.53
N TYR A 1102 27.93 30.30 -12.82
CA TYR A 1102 28.66 29.40 -13.72
C TYR A 1102 30.15 29.73 -13.77
N GLN A 1103 30.98 28.71 -13.57
CA GLN A 1103 32.44 28.81 -13.67
C GLN A 1103 32.97 27.88 -14.78
N ASN A 1104 33.83 28.44 -15.63
CA ASN A 1104 34.46 27.71 -16.72
C ASN A 1104 35.55 26.75 -16.18
N ASN A 1105 35.66 25.54 -16.73
CA ASN A 1105 36.57 24.46 -16.32
C ASN A 1105 36.31 23.82 -14.94
N VAL A 1106 35.09 23.95 -14.40
CA VAL A 1106 34.60 23.14 -13.28
C VAL A 1106 33.75 22.01 -13.83
N ALA A 1107 33.92 20.80 -13.30
CA ALA A 1107 33.07 19.66 -13.64
C ALA A 1107 31.82 19.70 -12.76
N TYR A 1108 30.64 19.65 -13.37
CA TYR A 1108 29.34 19.68 -12.72
C TYR A 1108 28.63 18.34 -12.91
N SER A 1109 27.91 17.88 -11.89
CA SER A 1109 27.17 16.62 -11.86
C SER A 1109 25.66 16.89 -11.91
N ASN A 1110 24.85 15.85 -12.17
CA ASN A 1110 23.39 15.99 -12.15
C ASN A 1110 22.89 16.57 -10.82
N GLY A 1111 22.01 17.56 -10.90
CA GLY A 1111 21.46 18.29 -9.74
C GLY A 1111 22.28 19.50 -9.30
N ASP A 1112 23.46 19.75 -9.89
CA ASP A 1112 24.20 20.99 -9.64
C ASP A 1112 23.45 22.16 -10.27
N ARG A 1113 23.30 23.27 -9.53
CA ARG A 1113 22.62 24.49 -10.01
C ARG A 1113 23.59 25.65 -10.14
N ILE A 1114 23.45 26.42 -11.21
CA ILE A 1114 24.28 27.59 -11.51
C ILE A 1114 23.45 28.78 -11.99
N VAL A 1115 23.94 30.00 -11.74
CA VAL A 1115 23.44 31.22 -12.38
C VAL A 1115 24.34 31.58 -13.56
N TYR A 1116 23.76 31.73 -14.75
CA TYR A 1116 24.45 32.21 -15.95
C TYR A 1116 23.63 33.32 -16.59
N TYR A 1117 24.20 34.51 -16.75
CA TYR A 1117 23.50 35.71 -17.27
C TYR A 1117 22.17 36.06 -16.59
N SER A 1118 22.10 35.96 -15.26
CA SER A 1118 20.90 36.27 -14.44
C SER A 1118 19.74 35.27 -14.63
N GLN A 1119 20.08 34.07 -15.08
CA GLN A 1119 19.17 32.95 -15.25
C GLN A 1119 19.72 31.75 -14.48
N ALA A 1120 18.88 31.07 -13.71
CA ALA A 1120 19.25 29.86 -12.99
C ALA A 1120 19.13 28.64 -13.92
N TYR A 1121 20.10 27.74 -13.85
CA TYR A 1121 20.14 26.49 -14.59
C TYR A 1121 20.49 25.33 -13.64
N GLU A 1122 20.04 24.13 -13.97
CA GLU A 1122 20.38 22.87 -13.30
C GLU A 1122 20.96 21.87 -14.30
N MET A 1123 22.02 21.17 -13.90
CA MET A 1123 22.61 20.14 -14.73
C MET A 1123 21.72 18.89 -14.67
N ILE A 1124 21.12 18.51 -15.79
CA ILE A 1124 20.25 17.33 -15.93
C ILE A 1124 20.71 16.53 -17.15
N ASN A 1125 21.05 15.26 -16.92
CA ASN A 1125 21.63 14.30 -17.85
C ASN A 1125 22.85 14.82 -18.64
N GLY A 1126 23.69 15.61 -17.96
CA GLY A 1126 24.88 16.22 -18.57
C GLY A 1126 24.60 17.42 -19.48
N GLN A 1127 23.38 17.96 -19.46
CA GLN A 1127 22.95 19.17 -20.16
C GLN A 1127 22.50 20.22 -19.14
N TRP A 1128 22.80 21.51 -19.38
CA TRP A 1128 22.26 22.59 -18.55
C TRP A 1128 20.81 22.88 -18.92
N THR A 1129 19.91 22.64 -17.99
CA THR A 1129 18.47 22.91 -18.12
C THR A 1129 18.14 24.22 -17.43
N TYR A 1130 17.48 25.13 -18.13
CA TYR A 1130 17.04 26.42 -17.57
C TYR A 1130 15.92 26.20 -16.53
N LEU A 1131 15.96 26.96 -15.44
CA LEU A 1131 14.95 26.95 -14.39
C LEU A 1131 14.07 28.21 -14.42
N PHE A 1132 14.66 29.38 -14.14
CA PHE A 1132 13.94 30.66 -14.05
C PHE A 1132 14.89 31.86 -14.14
N ASP A 1133 14.34 33.04 -14.43
CA ASP A 1133 15.05 34.31 -14.39
C ASP A 1133 15.17 34.81 -12.94
N CYS A 1134 16.36 35.25 -12.56
CA CYS A 1134 16.59 35.83 -11.23
C CYS A 1134 15.87 37.17 -11.12
N SER A 1135 15.22 37.42 -9.98
CA SER A 1135 14.46 38.66 -9.76
C SER A 1135 15.34 39.93 -9.89
N SER A 1136 14.73 41.05 -10.30
CA SER A 1136 15.41 42.30 -10.72
C SER A 1136 16.35 42.97 -9.70
N SER A 1137 16.42 42.45 -8.47
CA SER A 1137 17.39 42.83 -7.43
C SER A 1137 18.79 42.25 -7.68
N TYR A 1138 18.94 41.24 -8.56
CA TYR A 1138 20.22 40.63 -8.89
C TYR A 1138 20.96 41.42 -10.00
N ARG A 1139 21.85 42.35 -9.61
CA ARG A 1139 22.79 43.01 -10.53
C ARG A 1139 24.19 42.43 -10.38
N ILE A 1140 24.75 41.97 -11.49
CA ILE A 1140 26.15 41.54 -11.60
C ILE A 1140 27.07 42.73 -11.30
N SER A 1141 27.80 42.67 -10.18
CA SER A 1141 29.09 43.34 -10.03
C SER A 1141 30.18 42.29 -9.93
N ALA A 1142 31.16 42.40 -10.82
CA ALA A 1142 32.32 41.54 -10.88
C ALA A 1142 33.08 41.51 -9.53
N ALA A 1143 33.56 40.30 -9.20
CA ALA A 1143 34.46 39.93 -8.12
C ALA A 1143 33.85 39.84 -6.71
N GLU A 1144 33.18 38.72 -6.42
CA GLU A 1144 33.23 38.14 -5.07
C GLU A 1144 33.58 36.65 -5.14
N THR A 1145 34.73 36.35 -4.57
CA THR A 1145 35.33 35.02 -4.37
C THR A 1145 34.50 34.23 -3.38
N THR A 1146 33.90 33.10 -3.80
CA THR A 1146 33.28 32.14 -2.87
C THR A 1146 34.34 31.55 -1.94
N SER A 1147 34.09 31.68 -0.64
CA SER A 1147 35.09 31.40 0.38
C SER A 1147 35.48 29.90 0.47
N LYS A 1148 36.75 29.56 0.18
CA LYS A 1148 37.33 28.22 0.30
C LYS A 1148 37.69 27.89 1.77
N THR A 1149 36.71 27.39 2.53
CA THR A 1149 36.90 26.96 3.93
C THR A 1149 37.17 25.45 4.08
N ILE A 1150 38.32 25.05 4.64
CA ILE A 1150 38.85 23.67 4.73
C ILE A 1150 39.26 23.31 6.17
N VAL A 1151 38.91 22.11 6.63
CA VAL A 1151 39.39 21.51 7.90
C VAL A 1151 40.69 20.72 7.65
N TYR A 1152 41.77 21.06 8.35
CA TYR A 1152 43.07 20.39 8.20
C TYR A 1152 43.80 20.17 9.54
N PRO A 1153 44.35 18.97 9.81
CA PRO A 1153 44.23 17.75 9.02
C PRO A 1153 42.84 17.11 9.15
N ASN A 1154 42.33 16.50 8.08
CA ASN A 1154 41.14 15.65 8.10
C ASN A 1154 41.45 14.37 7.31
N PRO A 1155 41.53 13.17 7.93
CA PRO A 1155 41.09 12.81 9.30
C PRO A 1155 41.86 13.48 10.45
N VAL A 1156 41.14 13.81 11.53
CA VAL A 1156 41.62 14.53 12.72
C VAL A 1156 42.06 13.56 13.82
N GLU A 1157 43.29 13.68 14.30
CA GLU A 1157 43.77 12.86 15.43
C GLU A 1157 43.49 13.48 16.80
N SER A 1158 43.79 14.78 16.99
CA SER A 1158 43.64 15.48 18.28
C SER A 1158 43.24 16.95 18.11
N ASN A 1159 43.95 17.67 17.26
CA ASN A 1159 43.65 19.06 16.91
C ASN A 1159 43.46 19.20 15.40
N PHE A 1160 42.61 20.14 15.00
CA PHE A 1160 42.55 20.62 13.63
C PHE A 1160 42.41 22.14 13.59
N SER A 1161 42.85 22.70 12.47
CA SER A 1161 42.68 24.12 12.14
C SER A 1161 41.71 24.23 10.97
N ILE A 1162 41.11 25.40 10.84
CA ILE A 1162 40.30 25.74 9.68
C ILE A 1162 41.03 26.83 8.90
N THR A 1163 41.31 26.51 7.64
CA THR A 1163 41.79 27.50 6.67
C THR A 1163 40.57 28.05 5.97
N SER A 1164 40.29 29.32 6.16
CA SER A 1164 39.22 30.07 5.50
C SER A 1164 39.80 31.36 4.95
N ASP A 1165 39.29 31.80 3.82
CA ASP A 1165 39.52 33.10 3.19
C ASP A 1165 38.62 34.20 3.75
N ILE A 1166 37.71 33.88 4.67
CA ILE A 1166 37.05 34.84 5.56
C ILE A 1166 37.50 34.65 7.02
N SER A 1167 37.55 35.74 7.79
CA SER A 1167 38.05 35.69 9.18
C SER A 1167 37.04 35.06 10.12
N ILE A 1168 37.29 33.81 10.51
CA ILE A 1168 36.49 33.06 11.50
C ILE A 1168 37.03 33.17 12.94
N LYS A 1169 38.08 33.98 13.15
CA LYS A 1169 38.68 34.17 14.47
C LYS A 1169 37.72 34.94 15.39
N GLY A 1170 37.44 34.39 16.56
CA GLY A 1170 36.44 34.88 17.51
C GLY A 1170 35.01 34.39 17.23
N ALA A 1171 34.80 33.49 16.26
CA ALA A 1171 33.48 32.93 15.97
C ALA A 1171 33.09 31.83 16.96
N THR A 1172 31.81 31.79 17.33
CA THR A 1172 31.28 30.69 18.15
C THR A 1172 31.17 29.44 17.28
N TYR A 1173 31.76 28.32 17.70
CA TYR A 1173 31.59 27.05 17.03
C TYR A 1173 30.82 26.04 17.88
N VAL A 1174 30.13 25.12 17.22
CA VAL A 1174 29.45 23.97 17.84
C VAL A 1174 29.77 22.70 17.07
N ILE A 1175 30.18 21.64 17.78
CA ILE A 1175 30.43 20.30 17.22
C ILE A 1175 29.22 19.41 17.50
N PHE A 1176 28.81 18.62 16.51
CA PHE A 1176 27.69 17.68 16.55
C PHE A 1176 28.14 16.27 16.17
N ASP A 1177 27.46 15.24 16.70
CA ASP A 1177 27.51 13.89 16.14
C ASP A 1177 26.56 13.73 14.92
N GLY A 1178 26.60 12.56 14.29
CA GLY A 1178 25.79 12.24 13.11
C GLY A 1178 24.27 12.25 13.33
N ASN A 1179 23.81 12.28 14.58
CA ASN A 1179 22.39 12.37 14.95
C ASN A 1179 22.01 13.79 15.39
N GLY A 1180 22.88 14.79 15.15
CA GLY A 1180 22.62 16.20 15.45
C GLY A 1180 22.77 16.58 16.94
N ARG A 1181 23.27 15.68 17.80
CA ARG A 1181 23.47 15.97 19.23
C ARG A 1181 24.72 16.84 19.43
N LYS A 1182 24.59 17.92 20.19
CA LYS A 1182 25.69 18.85 20.50
C LYS A 1182 26.73 18.22 21.44
N LEU A 1183 27.98 18.19 21.00
CA LEU A 1183 29.11 17.60 21.72
C LEU A 1183 30.02 18.65 22.39
N LYS A 1184 30.27 19.78 21.72
CA LYS A 1184 31.13 20.88 22.24
C LYS A 1184 30.69 22.21 21.67
N THR A 1185 30.79 23.27 22.47
CA THR A 1185 30.71 24.66 22.02
C THR A 1185 31.95 25.41 22.47
N GLY A 1186 32.45 26.33 21.65
CA GLY A 1186 33.61 27.16 22.01
C GLY A 1186 33.77 28.37 21.11
N GLN A 1187 34.81 29.17 21.37
CA GLN A 1187 35.23 30.28 20.50
C GLN A 1187 36.45 29.85 19.68
N TYR A 1188 36.45 30.13 18.38
CA TYR A 1188 37.54 29.73 17.49
C TYR A 1188 38.64 30.79 17.44
N GLU A 1189 39.83 30.47 17.93
CA GLU A 1189 40.97 31.40 17.88
C GLU A 1189 42.01 31.04 16.83
N SER A 1190 42.35 29.75 16.70
CA SER A 1190 43.35 29.28 15.72
C SER A 1190 43.27 27.78 15.45
N ASN A 1191 42.93 26.96 16.44
CA ASN A 1191 42.70 25.52 16.31
C ASN A 1191 41.65 25.04 17.31
N ILE A 1192 41.12 23.83 17.06
CA ILE A 1192 40.14 23.17 17.92
C ILE A 1192 40.69 21.82 18.38
N ASN A 1193 40.71 21.63 19.70
CA ASN A 1193 41.08 20.37 20.33
C ASN A 1193 39.84 19.51 20.59
N VAL A 1194 39.81 18.35 19.95
CA VAL A 1194 38.73 17.35 20.06
C VAL A 1194 39.14 16.12 20.89
N GLN A 1195 40.36 16.09 21.41
CA GLN A 1195 40.86 14.98 22.23
C GLN A 1195 40.05 14.79 23.52
N GLU A 1196 39.43 15.86 24.01
CA GLU A 1196 38.59 15.86 25.22
C GLU A 1196 37.18 15.30 25.00
N LEU A 1197 36.77 15.07 23.74
CA LEU A 1197 35.38 14.74 23.39
C LEU A 1197 35.07 13.24 23.30
N ASN A 1198 36.02 12.36 23.64
CA ASN A 1198 35.86 10.88 23.57
C ASN A 1198 35.22 10.41 22.24
N LEU A 1199 35.58 11.04 21.12
CA LEU A 1199 35.04 10.73 19.79
C LEU A 1199 35.44 9.33 19.34
N ILE A 1200 34.55 8.65 18.62
CA ILE A 1200 34.73 7.30 18.08
C ILE A 1200 35.56 7.39 16.80
N SER A 1201 36.64 6.60 16.69
CA SER A 1201 37.49 6.54 15.49
C SER A 1201 36.70 6.00 14.28
N GLY A 1202 36.89 6.61 13.11
CA GLY A 1202 36.18 6.28 11.87
C GLY A 1202 34.83 6.99 11.70
N THR A 1203 34.29 7.62 12.75
CA THR A 1203 32.97 8.27 12.71
C THR A 1203 33.05 9.72 12.21
N THR A 1204 32.03 10.12 11.43
CA THR A 1204 31.87 11.50 10.91
C THR A 1204 31.20 12.40 11.95
N TYR A 1205 31.74 13.60 12.11
CA TYR A 1205 31.23 14.64 12.98
C TYR A 1205 31.11 15.97 12.20
N TYR A 1206 30.22 16.84 12.67
CA TYR A 1206 29.93 18.12 12.03
C TYR A 1206 30.34 19.25 12.95
N ILE A 1207 30.83 20.35 12.38
CA ILE A 1207 31.14 21.58 13.10
C ILE A 1207 30.53 22.78 12.40
N LYS A 1208 29.78 23.59 13.15
CA LYS A 1208 29.18 24.85 12.69
C LYS A 1208 29.90 26.02 13.31
N PHE A 1209 30.22 27.05 12.54
CA PHE A 1209 30.71 28.35 12.99
C PHE A 1209 29.63 29.39 12.75
N TYR A 1210 29.26 30.11 13.81
CA TYR A 1210 28.24 31.14 13.79
C TYR A 1210 28.93 32.50 13.69
N LEU A 1211 28.71 33.16 12.56
CA LEU A 1211 29.19 34.49 12.23
C LEU A 1211 28.00 35.45 12.23
N ASN A 1212 28.26 36.76 12.30
CA ASN A 1212 27.20 37.76 12.27
C ASN A 1212 26.36 37.71 10.97
N ASP A 1213 26.95 37.19 9.89
CA ASP A 1213 26.41 37.26 8.54
C ASP A 1213 26.06 35.85 8.00
N GLY A 1214 26.02 34.82 8.86
CA GLY A 1214 25.65 33.46 8.48
C GLY A 1214 26.33 32.33 9.27
N VAL A 1215 26.09 31.09 8.85
CA VAL A 1215 26.63 29.89 9.50
C VAL A 1215 27.47 29.09 8.51
N ILE A 1216 28.71 28.75 8.90
CA ILE A 1216 29.58 27.86 8.12
C ILE A 1216 29.56 26.47 8.74
N GLU A 1217 29.15 25.48 7.97
CA GLU A 1217 29.18 24.06 8.38
C GLU A 1217 30.30 23.29 7.66
N LYS A 1218 31.03 22.46 8.41
CA LYS A 1218 32.05 21.55 7.86
C LYS A 1218 32.01 20.18 8.55
N LYS A 1219 32.35 19.14 7.79
CA LYS A 1219 32.50 17.76 8.30
C LYS A 1219 33.96 17.42 8.59
N PHE A 1220 34.20 16.62 9.64
CA PHE A 1220 35.51 16.01 9.90
C PHE A 1220 35.35 14.58 10.42
N ILE A 1221 36.37 13.75 10.16
CA ILE A 1221 36.40 12.34 10.59
C ILE A 1221 37.42 12.20 11.71
N LYS A 1222 37.05 11.53 12.80
CA LYS A 1222 38.00 11.19 13.87
C LYS A 1222 38.90 10.06 13.38
N LYS A 1223 40.21 10.33 13.31
CA LYS A 1223 41.23 9.31 13.03
C LYS A 1223 41.35 8.33 14.18
#